data_AF-A0A3A0FQX4-F1
#
_entry.id   AF-A0A3A0FQX4-F1
#
_cell.length_a   1.000
_cell.length_b   1.000
_cell.length_c   1.000
_cell.angle_alpha   90.00
_cell.angle_beta   90.00
_cell.angle_gamma   90.00
#
_symmetry.space_group_name_H-M   'P 1'
#
loop_
_entity.id
_entity.type
_entity.pdbx_description
1 polymer ?
#
loop_
_entity_poly.entity_id
_entity_poly.type
_entity_poly.pdbx_seq_one_letter_code
_entity_poly.pdbx_strand_id
1 'polypeptide(L)'
;MREPAHHRDEHRDHDPERQPCLPAERLRLQLHPFPAGAQRRDRVDAALPRGGSAFGRALASPPLGSRAGDRCGRAVHDQLLVFWLQLFVLLGAAHGLGAVARRFGQPPVIGALGAGLLLSHSVLGALWPDGYAWLFPDDAVQRGLLQGVAWVGVGLLMVVTGFEADLDLVRRLGRAAAAVATGSLVVPCAVGFALGFALPDTLVGGDTPRTVFALFLSTALGISALPVIARMLAELDLMRRNFGQITLAAATANDVAGWILLGAVAGAARSGNLALGGLALSFAGVFVFMALAFALGQRAVDAALGSALRRGAGAAGPVAATLMLALGFGSVAQLFGLEAILGAFVAGILCGRSRWQSAETFARIETLTSAFFAPVFFATAGLRADLSALLDPVVLGWGALLLAAASVAKFAGAFAGARVAGLHAHEGLALGAALNARGAVELIVATVGLGAGVLNAASYTIVVLIALATSMMAPPLLRIAARRWRGSDEEQARLAQERLHGSNLLVRPERILLPTHGGPNSVLAARILDLAWPEGTKVSVFTAGDVPSADLRRVLSIFEKKPAEHVHSRDADPLPAIVEQAAHGYGAMVVGATERRAGGPMVSDFVDRLLGASPVPVIMIRRGALAERSEPEQQSAFRRVLVPAIATLPGRAAQEVAFGIARRAGAQVLLAHVVTTPAPQEELAYSRFEWRREVEALDGENDEAGHVARRVVDAAQSLAREMGVATETAIRIGLSVPRELLSLSRESGADLIVLPTSLRQLSERPFLGYGVEYLLANSEATVVVVSLPGGWRGRA
;
A
#
# COMPACT_ATOMS: atom_id res chain seq x y z
N MET A 1 58.01 -22.32 -1.74
CA MET A 1 59.34 -22.95 -1.57
C MET A 1 60.31 -21.82 -1.25
N ARG A 2 60.87 -21.83 -0.03
CA ARG A 2 62.11 -21.14 0.42
C ARG A 2 62.17 -19.60 0.47
N GLU A 3 61.99 -19.10 1.69
CA GLU A 3 62.87 -18.12 2.39
C GLU A 3 64.35 -18.61 2.42
N PRO A 4 65.41 -17.80 2.75
CA PRO A 4 65.50 -17.09 4.04
C PRO A 4 66.42 -15.82 4.18
N ALA A 5 66.15 -15.10 5.29
CA ALA A 5 67.01 -14.58 6.37
C ALA A 5 68.35 -13.81 6.17
N HIS A 6 68.48 -12.71 6.94
CA HIS A 6 69.59 -12.33 7.85
C HIS A 6 69.25 -10.96 8.51
N HIS A 7 69.61 -10.55 9.74
CA HIS A 7 69.89 -11.15 11.06
C HIS A 7 70.24 -9.98 12.03
N ARG A 8 70.03 -10.19 13.35
CA ARG A 8 70.59 -9.52 14.58
C ARG A 8 69.70 -8.48 15.27
N ASP A 9 69.07 -8.78 16.42
CA ASP A 9 69.57 -8.95 17.82
C ASP A 9 69.82 -7.56 18.49
N GLU A 10 69.31 -7.19 19.67
CA GLU A 10 69.22 -7.93 20.95
C GLU A 10 68.31 -7.20 22.00
N HIS A 11 67.65 -7.99 22.86
CA HIS A 11 67.30 -7.81 24.29
C HIS A 11 66.30 -6.76 24.88
N ARG A 12 65.23 -7.33 25.47
CA ARG A 12 64.82 -7.36 26.93
C ARG A 12 63.40 -6.84 27.28
N ASP A 13 62.79 -7.59 28.20
CA ASP A 13 61.37 -7.72 28.57
C ASP A 13 60.66 -6.57 29.31
N HIS A 14 59.32 -6.61 29.19
CA HIS A 14 58.24 -6.27 30.14
C HIS A 14 58.08 -4.85 30.71
N ASP A 15 56.98 -4.17 30.34
CA ASP A 15 55.81 -3.84 31.22
C ASP A 15 54.68 -3.15 30.41
N PRO A 16 53.37 -3.43 30.63
CA PRO A 16 52.28 -2.78 29.90
C PRO A 16 51.51 -1.79 30.79
N GLU A 17 51.72 -0.49 30.63
CA GLU A 17 50.73 0.55 30.97
C GLU A 17 51.25 1.94 30.55
N ARG A 18 50.47 2.67 29.71
CA ARG A 18 50.28 4.15 29.70
C ARG A 18 49.74 4.64 28.34
N GLN A 19 48.53 5.21 28.38
CA GLN A 19 48.17 6.39 27.57
C GLN A 19 47.72 7.49 28.54
N PRO A 20 48.27 8.72 28.48
CA PRO A 20 47.83 9.81 29.34
C PRO A 20 46.84 10.75 28.64
N CYS A 21 45.73 11.03 29.31
CA CYS A 21 44.81 12.14 29.04
C CYS A 21 45.23 13.40 29.83
N LEU A 22 45.28 14.58 29.20
CA LEU A 22 45.31 15.92 29.83
C LEU A 22 44.90 17.00 28.78
N PRO A 23 44.50 18.24 29.14
CA PRO A 23 43.18 18.61 29.64
C PRO A 23 42.55 19.82 28.90
N ALA A 24 41.27 20.11 29.18
CA ALA A 24 40.53 21.27 28.67
C ALA A 24 40.53 22.44 29.67
N GLU A 25 40.92 23.66 29.23
CA GLU A 25 40.49 24.91 29.86
C GLU A 25 40.59 26.14 28.92
N ARG A 26 39.54 26.97 28.94
CA ARG A 26 39.40 28.40 28.57
C ARG A 26 39.31 28.80 27.09
N LEU A 27 38.18 29.43 26.70
CA LEU A 27 38.04 30.90 26.71
C LEU A 27 36.59 31.36 26.46
N ARG A 28 36.31 32.58 26.94
CA ARG A 28 35.03 33.26 27.15
C ARG A 28 34.42 33.89 25.89
N LEU A 29 33.09 33.95 25.94
CA LEU A 29 32.15 34.95 25.38
C LEU A 29 32.74 36.30 24.91
N GLN A 30 32.34 36.72 23.70
CA GLN A 30 32.27 38.11 23.26
C GLN A 30 30.83 38.44 22.87
N LEU A 31 30.21 39.43 23.52
CA LEU A 31 29.28 40.41 22.96
C LEU A 31 29.21 41.59 23.95
N HIS A 32 29.61 42.77 23.48
CA HIS A 32 29.64 44.09 24.15
C HIS A 32 28.33 44.89 23.80
N PRO A 33 28.08 46.11 24.31
CA PRO A 33 27.55 46.44 25.64
C PRO A 33 26.33 47.41 25.59
N PHE A 34 25.64 47.65 26.72
CA PHE A 34 24.87 48.88 26.95
C PHE A 34 25.12 49.36 28.39
N PRO A 35 25.27 50.68 28.66
CA PRO A 35 25.89 51.18 29.87
C PRO A 35 24.91 51.42 31.02
N ALA A 36 25.44 51.31 32.24
CA ALA A 36 24.77 51.64 33.49
C ALA A 36 24.81 53.15 33.77
N GLY A 37 23.78 53.66 34.45
CA GLY A 37 23.73 55.02 35.01
C GLY A 37 23.00 55.08 36.35
N ALA A 38 23.78 55.33 37.40
CA ALA A 38 23.51 56.13 38.61
C ALA A 38 22.46 55.70 39.69
N GLN A 39 23.02 55.27 40.83
CA GLN A 39 22.82 55.81 42.20
C GLN A 39 21.46 56.41 42.62
N ARG A 40 20.84 55.83 43.66
CA ARG A 40 20.71 56.49 44.99
C ARG A 40 20.21 55.54 46.09
N ARG A 41 20.81 55.68 47.26
CA ARG A 41 20.37 55.15 48.57
C ARG A 41 19.07 55.83 48.98
N ASP A 42 18.20 55.10 49.68
CA ASP A 42 17.69 55.49 51.00
C ASP A 42 17.14 54.27 51.76
N ARG A 43 17.11 54.41 53.08
CA ARG A 43 17.23 53.40 54.14
C ARG A 43 16.09 53.65 55.14
N VAL A 44 15.80 52.66 56.01
CA VAL A 44 15.20 52.77 57.38
C VAL A 44 13.66 52.76 57.43
N ASP A 45 12.90 52.08 58.31
CA ASP A 45 13.03 51.10 59.42
C ASP A 45 11.58 50.55 59.65
N ALA A 46 11.28 49.39 60.24
CA ALA A 46 11.18 49.07 61.69
C ALA A 46 10.28 47.79 61.78
N ALA A 47 10.25 46.89 62.76
CA ALA A 47 10.71 46.86 64.14
C ALA A 47 10.81 45.40 64.63
N LEU A 48 11.77 45.11 65.50
CA LEU A 48 11.81 43.97 66.43
C LEU A 48 11.79 44.52 67.86
N PRO A 49 11.28 43.76 68.84
CA PRO A 49 12.12 43.38 70.00
C PRO A 49 11.79 41.96 70.51
N ARG A 50 12.57 41.23 71.32
CA ARG A 50 13.93 41.28 71.89
C ARG A 50 14.14 39.93 72.60
N GLY A 51 15.38 39.43 72.66
CA GLY A 51 15.88 38.73 73.85
C GLY A 51 16.53 37.35 73.65
N GLY A 52 17.84 37.27 73.94
CA GLY A 52 18.39 36.10 74.65
C GLY A 52 19.42 35.22 73.92
N SER A 53 20.68 35.68 73.91
CA SER A 53 21.94 34.94 74.15
C SER A 53 22.20 33.52 73.62
N ALA A 54 23.46 33.35 73.22
CA ALA A 54 24.27 32.12 73.22
C ALA A 54 24.47 31.43 71.86
N PHE A 55 25.51 31.91 71.20
CA PHE A 55 26.39 31.19 70.29
C PHE A 55 26.80 29.83 70.90
N GLY A 56 26.53 28.73 70.21
CA GLY A 56 27.20 27.44 70.46
C GLY A 56 26.27 26.22 70.54
N ARG A 57 26.33 25.39 69.49
CA ARG A 57 25.72 24.04 69.31
C ARG A 57 24.30 24.02 68.73
N ALA A 58 24.20 23.92 67.40
CA ALA A 58 23.41 22.93 66.67
C ALA A 58 23.39 23.26 65.17
N LEU A 59 24.49 22.96 64.46
CA LEU A 59 24.43 22.66 63.02
C LEU A 59 24.65 21.17 62.86
N ALA A 60 23.59 20.41 63.16
CA ALA A 60 23.40 19.08 62.63
C ALA A 60 22.19 19.15 61.68
N SER A 61 22.43 19.67 60.48
CA SER A 61 21.56 19.43 59.34
C SER A 61 21.49 17.92 59.09
N PRO A 62 20.29 17.30 59.01
CA PRO A 62 20.21 15.90 58.60
C PRO A 62 20.68 15.79 57.14
N PRO A 63 21.30 14.66 56.74
CA PRO A 63 21.74 14.49 55.36
C PRO A 63 20.52 14.24 54.47
N LEU A 64 19.96 15.30 53.89
CA LEU A 64 19.03 15.24 52.77
C LEU A 64 19.86 15.30 51.49
N GLY A 65 20.13 14.16 50.87
CA GLY A 65 20.87 14.16 49.59
C GLY A 65 20.97 12.85 48.83
N SER A 66 21.14 11.69 49.48
CA SER A 66 21.36 10.43 48.75
C SER A 66 20.14 9.50 48.74
N ARG A 67 19.45 9.32 49.87
CA ARG A 67 18.33 8.35 49.98
C ARG A 67 17.06 8.70 49.22
N ALA A 68 16.85 9.96 48.84
CA ALA A 68 15.65 10.39 48.09
C ALA A 68 15.81 10.16 46.58
N GLY A 69 16.98 10.49 46.02
CA GLY A 69 17.30 10.20 44.62
C GLY A 69 17.39 8.69 44.35
N ASP A 70 17.94 7.93 45.29
CA ASP A 70 18.10 6.47 45.19
C ASP A 70 16.77 5.70 45.30
N ARG A 71 15.78 6.28 46.01
CA ARG A 71 14.40 5.76 46.08
C ARG A 71 13.56 6.13 44.87
N CYS A 72 13.73 7.34 44.34
CA CYS A 72 13.08 7.78 43.10
C CYS A 72 13.57 6.96 41.90
N GLY A 73 14.88 6.72 41.79
CA GLY A 73 15.47 5.89 40.73
C GLY A 73 15.00 4.43 40.77
N ARG A 74 14.90 3.82 41.95
CA ARG A 74 14.35 2.47 42.12
C ARG A 74 12.87 2.37 41.76
N ALA A 75 12.05 3.34 42.19
CA ALA A 75 10.62 3.37 41.86
C ALA A 75 10.37 3.47 40.34
N VAL A 76 11.14 4.32 39.64
CA VAL A 76 11.05 4.43 38.18
C VAL A 76 11.52 3.14 37.50
N HIS A 77 12.61 2.52 37.98
CA HIS A 77 13.09 1.26 37.44
C HIS A 77 12.06 0.13 37.58
N ASP A 78 11.44 0.00 38.76
CA ASP A 78 10.39 -0.99 39.01
C ASP A 78 9.16 -0.72 38.14
N GLN A 79 8.79 0.56 37.94
CA GLN A 79 7.71 0.92 37.03
C GLN A 79 8.02 0.55 35.58
N LEU A 80 9.22 0.83 35.09
CA LEU A 80 9.62 0.42 33.74
C LEU A 80 9.64 -1.10 33.59
N LEU A 81 10.11 -1.84 34.59
CA LEU A 81 10.12 -3.31 34.57
C LEU A 81 8.70 -3.85 34.38
N VAL A 82 7.74 -3.38 35.19
CA VAL A 82 6.34 -3.79 35.09
C VAL A 82 5.76 -3.42 33.72
N PHE A 83 6.04 -2.22 33.22
CA PHE A 83 5.57 -1.79 31.91
C PHE A 83 6.10 -2.65 30.75
N TRP A 84 7.40 -2.98 30.75
CA TRP A 84 7.98 -3.89 29.76
C TRP A 84 7.34 -5.28 29.83
N LEU A 85 7.08 -5.77 31.05
CA LEU A 85 6.42 -7.06 31.24
C LEU A 85 4.96 -7.03 30.79
N GLN A 86 4.22 -5.96 31.06
CA GLN A 86 2.86 -5.76 30.54
C GLN A 86 2.82 -5.83 29.02
N LEU A 87 3.72 -5.10 28.34
CA LEU A 87 3.82 -5.16 26.88
C LEU A 87 4.16 -6.57 26.38
N PHE A 88 5.12 -7.24 27.01
CA PHE A 88 5.50 -8.61 26.66
C PHE A 88 4.32 -9.58 26.80
N VAL A 89 3.61 -9.55 27.93
CA VAL A 89 2.48 -10.45 28.21
C VAL A 89 1.30 -10.14 27.29
N LEU A 90 0.93 -8.87 27.13
CA LEU A 90 -0.16 -8.46 26.24
C LEU A 90 0.12 -8.85 24.80
N LEU A 91 1.32 -8.56 24.30
CA LEU A 91 1.71 -8.87 22.92
C LEU A 91 1.82 -10.38 22.69
N GLY A 92 2.44 -11.12 23.62
CA GLY A 92 2.54 -12.57 23.56
C GLY A 92 1.18 -13.25 23.55
N ALA A 93 0.27 -12.83 24.44
CA ALA A 93 -1.10 -13.34 24.48
C ALA A 93 -1.89 -12.96 23.22
N ALA A 94 -1.78 -11.72 22.74
CA ALA A 94 -2.46 -11.25 21.55
C ALA A 94 -2.04 -12.00 20.29
N HIS A 95 -0.74 -12.26 20.10
CA HIS A 95 -0.25 -13.07 18.97
C HIS A 95 -0.60 -14.56 19.11
N GLY A 96 -0.50 -15.11 20.32
CA GLY A 96 -0.87 -16.50 20.61
C GLY A 96 -2.34 -16.77 20.29
N LEU A 97 -3.25 -15.98 20.87
CA LEU A 97 -4.68 -16.10 20.60
C LEU A 97 -5.04 -15.66 19.18
N GLY A 98 -4.34 -14.69 18.61
CA GLY A 98 -4.49 -14.31 17.20
C GLY A 98 -4.15 -15.44 16.24
N ALA A 99 -3.11 -16.24 16.54
CA ALA A 99 -2.77 -17.43 15.79
C ALA A 99 -3.84 -18.52 15.92
N VAL A 100 -4.42 -18.70 17.12
CA VAL A 100 -5.55 -19.60 17.34
C VAL A 100 -6.77 -19.14 16.55
N ALA A 101 -7.12 -17.84 16.60
CA ALA A 101 -8.23 -17.28 15.85
C ALA A 101 -8.10 -17.53 14.34
N ARG A 102 -6.90 -17.34 13.77
CA ARG A 102 -6.63 -17.65 12.35
C ARG A 102 -6.90 -19.11 12.00
N ARG A 103 -6.61 -20.07 12.90
CA ARG A 103 -6.90 -21.50 12.66
C ARG A 103 -8.40 -21.77 12.51
N PHE A 104 -9.25 -20.96 13.13
CA PHE A 104 -10.71 -21.03 12.99
C PHE A 104 -11.25 -20.14 11.85
N GLY A 105 -10.38 -19.56 11.03
CA GLY A 105 -10.76 -18.64 9.94
C GLY A 105 -11.30 -17.30 10.46
N GLN A 106 -10.84 -16.87 11.65
CA GLN A 106 -11.19 -15.60 12.27
C GLN A 106 -10.02 -14.60 12.16
N PRO A 107 -10.31 -13.30 11.98
CA PRO A 107 -9.29 -12.25 11.98
C PRO A 107 -8.43 -12.22 13.26
N PRO A 108 -7.11 -11.94 13.17
CA PRO A 108 -6.22 -11.89 14.34
C PRO A 108 -6.64 -10.91 15.43
N VAL A 109 -7.30 -9.81 15.04
CA VAL A 109 -7.82 -8.77 15.96
C VAL A 109 -8.75 -9.34 17.02
N ILE A 110 -9.53 -10.38 16.69
CA ILE A 110 -10.42 -11.07 17.62
C ILE A 110 -9.61 -11.74 18.73
N GLY A 111 -8.47 -12.36 18.38
CA GLY A 111 -7.55 -12.95 19.35
C GLY A 111 -6.84 -11.89 20.21
N ALA A 112 -6.47 -10.74 19.63
CA ALA A 112 -5.86 -9.65 20.39
C ALA A 112 -6.83 -9.02 21.41
N LEU A 113 -8.08 -8.79 21.01
CA LEU A 113 -9.13 -8.30 21.91
C LEU A 113 -9.46 -9.35 22.99
N GLY A 114 -9.55 -10.62 22.60
CA GLY A 114 -9.72 -11.75 23.52
C GLY A 114 -8.57 -11.89 24.53
N ALA A 115 -7.33 -11.59 24.14
CA ALA A 115 -6.19 -11.58 25.05
C ALA A 115 -6.38 -10.53 26.15
N GLY A 116 -6.82 -9.33 25.79
CA GLY A 116 -7.19 -8.30 26.75
C GLY A 116 -8.29 -8.76 27.71
N LEU A 117 -9.37 -9.36 27.18
CA LEU A 117 -10.48 -9.88 28.00
C LEU A 117 -10.02 -10.95 28.99
N LEU A 118 -9.17 -11.89 28.57
CA LEU A 118 -8.63 -12.93 29.45
C LEU A 118 -7.67 -12.37 30.51
N LEU A 119 -6.92 -11.31 30.18
CA LEU A 119 -6.01 -10.65 31.11
C LEU A 119 -6.70 -9.59 31.98
N SER A 120 -7.99 -9.30 31.75
CA SER A 120 -8.78 -8.32 32.49
C SER A 120 -8.94 -8.69 33.97
N HIS A 121 -9.31 -7.70 34.79
CA HIS A 121 -9.64 -7.90 36.20
C HIS A 121 -10.71 -8.99 36.39
N SER A 122 -11.68 -9.05 35.48
CA SER A 122 -12.81 -9.99 35.57
C SER A 122 -12.43 -11.47 35.36
N VAL A 123 -11.30 -11.75 34.71
CA VAL A 123 -10.84 -13.13 34.45
C VAL A 123 -9.53 -13.41 35.17
N LEU A 124 -8.43 -12.75 34.79
CA LEU A 124 -7.14 -12.95 35.46
C LEU A 124 -7.17 -12.44 36.89
N GLY A 125 -7.81 -11.29 37.14
CA GLY A 125 -7.94 -10.76 38.50
C GLY A 125 -8.80 -11.64 39.41
N ALA A 126 -9.77 -12.37 38.85
CA ALA A 126 -10.56 -13.35 39.61
C ALA A 126 -9.78 -14.66 39.87
N LEU A 127 -8.97 -15.11 38.91
CA LEU A 127 -8.18 -16.34 39.02
C LEU A 127 -6.90 -16.17 39.85
N TRP A 128 -6.24 -15.03 39.75
CA TRP A 128 -4.99 -14.71 40.44
C TRP A 128 -4.94 -13.23 40.86
N PRO A 129 -5.64 -12.84 41.95
CA PRO A 129 -5.77 -11.45 42.38
C PRO A 129 -4.44 -10.75 42.65
N ASP A 130 -3.54 -11.40 43.40
CA ASP A 130 -2.23 -10.81 43.76
C ASP A 130 -1.34 -10.62 42.53
N GLY A 131 -1.34 -11.58 41.61
CA GLY A 131 -0.58 -11.47 40.36
C GLY A 131 -1.14 -10.41 39.42
N TYR A 132 -2.46 -10.27 39.34
CA TYR A 132 -3.10 -9.19 38.60
C TYR A 132 -2.76 -7.83 39.18
N ALA A 133 -2.88 -7.65 40.50
CA ALA A 133 -2.55 -6.39 41.17
C ALA A 133 -1.06 -6.01 41.02
N TRP A 134 -0.17 -7.00 40.94
CA TRP A 134 1.25 -6.79 40.67
C TRP A 134 1.54 -6.45 39.20
N LEU A 135 0.93 -7.16 38.25
CA LEU A 135 1.18 -6.97 36.82
C LEU A 135 0.45 -5.76 36.24
N PHE A 136 -0.76 -5.48 36.71
CA PHE A 136 -1.61 -4.36 36.33
C PHE A 136 -2.00 -3.53 37.57
N PRO A 137 -1.03 -2.87 38.22
CA PRO A 137 -1.29 -2.05 39.40
C PRO A 137 -2.23 -0.89 39.04
N ASP A 138 -3.13 -0.55 39.97
CA ASP A 138 -4.06 0.59 39.82
C ASP A 138 -3.37 1.94 40.07
N ASP A 139 -2.23 2.12 39.42
CA ASP A 139 -1.44 3.35 39.44
C ASP A 139 -1.74 4.16 38.17
N ALA A 140 -1.88 5.48 38.34
CA ALA A 140 -2.20 6.38 37.23
C ALA A 140 -1.04 6.47 36.22
N VAL A 141 0.21 6.41 36.67
CA VAL A 141 1.38 6.48 35.79
C VAL A 141 1.47 5.22 34.94
N GLN A 142 1.35 4.03 35.54
CA GLN A 142 1.35 2.76 34.81
C GLN A 142 0.26 2.65 33.76
N ARG A 143 -0.99 2.96 34.14
CA ARG A 143 -2.10 2.99 33.18
C ARG A 143 -1.87 4.02 32.08
N GLY A 144 -1.30 5.18 32.40
CA GLY A 144 -0.95 6.22 31.45
C GLY A 144 0.11 5.78 30.42
N LEU A 145 1.15 5.07 30.86
CA LEU A 145 2.20 4.53 29.96
C LEU A 145 1.62 3.55 28.95
N LEU A 146 0.84 2.56 29.43
CA LEU A 146 0.21 1.57 28.57
C LEU A 146 -0.82 2.23 27.62
N GLN A 147 -1.64 3.14 28.14
CA GLN A 147 -2.62 3.87 27.35
C GLN A 147 -1.96 4.77 26.29
N GLY A 148 -0.81 5.39 26.60
CA GLY A 148 -0.04 6.18 25.65
C GLY A 148 0.41 5.36 24.43
N VAL A 149 0.95 4.16 24.66
CA VAL A 149 1.32 3.24 23.56
C VAL A 149 0.09 2.80 22.77
N ALA A 150 -1.02 2.50 23.45
CA ALA A 150 -2.27 2.13 22.79
C ALA A 150 -2.81 3.27 21.88
N TRP A 151 -2.74 4.53 22.32
CA TRP A 151 -3.15 5.70 21.52
C TRP A 151 -2.26 5.94 20.30
N VAL A 152 -0.93 5.77 20.45
CA VAL A 152 -0.03 5.79 19.29
C VAL A 152 -0.40 4.66 18.34
N GLY A 153 -0.67 3.47 18.88
CA GLY A 153 -0.94 2.31 18.05
C GLY A 153 -2.22 2.41 17.25
N VAL A 154 -3.28 2.98 17.83
CA VAL A 154 -4.52 3.25 17.09
C VAL A 154 -4.38 4.42 16.12
N GLY A 155 -3.56 5.42 16.43
CA GLY A 155 -3.20 6.47 15.49
C GLY A 155 -2.53 5.90 14.23
N LEU A 156 -1.56 5.00 14.39
CA LEU A 156 -0.94 4.29 13.27
C LEU A 156 -1.90 3.37 12.53
N LEU A 157 -2.77 2.66 13.26
CA LEU A 157 -3.83 1.87 12.64
C LEU A 157 -4.72 2.73 11.76
N MET A 158 -5.03 3.96 12.18
CA MET A 158 -5.81 4.89 11.37
C MET A 158 -5.06 5.47 10.18
N VAL A 159 -3.74 5.66 10.28
CA VAL A 159 -2.93 5.97 9.09
C VAL A 159 -3.06 4.85 8.06
N VAL A 160 -2.95 3.60 8.50
CA VAL A 160 -3.11 2.42 7.64
C VAL A 160 -4.51 2.40 7.02
N THR A 161 -5.57 2.52 7.84
CA THR A 161 -6.96 2.54 7.37
C THR A 161 -7.23 3.70 6.40
N GLY A 162 -6.66 4.88 6.66
CA GLY A 162 -6.77 6.03 5.76
C GLY A 162 -6.08 5.80 4.43
N PHE A 163 -4.93 5.12 4.42
CA PHE A 163 -4.22 4.78 3.18
C PHE A 163 -5.00 3.74 2.35
N GLU A 164 -5.69 2.81 3.01
CA GLU A 164 -6.56 1.81 2.35
C GLU A 164 -7.89 2.41 1.83
N ALA A 165 -8.24 3.63 2.22
CA ALA A 165 -9.50 4.27 1.85
C ALA A 165 -9.53 4.66 0.35
N ASP A 166 -10.21 3.86 -0.47
CA ASP A 166 -10.35 4.11 -1.90
C ASP A 166 -11.55 5.03 -2.21
N LEU A 167 -11.33 6.35 -2.09
CA LEU A 167 -12.36 7.36 -2.41
C LEU A 167 -12.75 7.37 -3.89
N ASP A 168 -11.87 6.91 -4.78
CA ASP A 168 -12.15 6.87 -6.22
C ASP A 168 -13.07 5.68 -6.54
N LEU A 169 -12.95 4.56 -5.83
CA LEU A 169 -13.91 3.46 -5.85
C LEU A 169 -15.31 3.89 -5.41
N VAL A 170 -15.41 4.67 -4.32
CA VAL A 170 -16.70 5.23 -3.85
C VAL A 170 -17.35 6.07 -4.94
N ARG A 171 -16.58 6.95 -5.59
CA ARG A 171 -17.08 7.78 -6.70
C ARG A 171 -17.47 6.95 -7.91
N ARG A 172 -16.67 5.94 -8.27
CA ARG A 172 -16.89 5.07 -9.43
C ARG A 172 -18.18 4.25 -9.30
N LEU A 173 -18.45 3.69 -8.12
CA LEU A 173 -19.65 2.90 -7.87
C LEU A 173 -20.90 3.76 -7.60
N GLY A 174 -20.70 5.05 -7.35
CA GLY A 174 -21.73 6.09 -7.39
C GLY A 174 -22.95 5.77 -6.54
N ARG A 175 -24.13 5.67 -7.20
CA ARG A 175 -25.42 5.49 -6.52
C ARG A 175 -25.52 4.20 -5.72
N ALA A 176 -24.91 3.10 -6.19
CA ALA A 176 -25.00 1.82 -5.51
C ALA A 176 -24.26 1.85 -4.16
N ALA A 177 -23.01 2.35 -4.16
CA ALA A 177 -22.25 2.54 -2.94
C ALA A 177 -22.94 3.51 -1.98
N ALA A 178 -23.47 4.64 -2.49
CA ALA A 178 -24.17 5.64 -1.67
C ALA A 178 -25.44 5.09 -1.00
N ALA A 179 -26.28 4.35 -1.74
CA ALA A 179 -27.51 3.77 -1.20
C ALA A 179 -27.21 2.72 -0.11
N VAL A 180 -26.24 1.84 -0.35
CA VAL A 180 -25.83 0.82 0.63
C VAL A 180 -25.16 1.45 1.85
N ALA A 181 -24.25 2.42 1.66
CA ALA A 181 -23.62 3.15 2.77
C ALA A 181 -24.67 3.84 3.64
N THR A 182 -25.57 4.61 3.01
CA THR A 182 -26.63 5.34 3.73
C THR A 182 -27.55 4.39 4.49
N GLY A 183 -28.03 3.32 3.84
CA GLY A 183 -28.90 2.34 4.50
C GLY A 183 -28.19 1.63 5.67
N SER A 184 -26.96 1.19 5.45
CA SER A 184 -26.15 0.50 6.47
C SER A 184 -25.62 1.41 7.57
N LEU A 185 -25.75 2.73 7.46
CA LEU A 185 -25.38 3.69 8.50
C LEU A 185 -26.61 4.23 9.23
N VAL A 186 -27.58 4.78 8.50
CA VAL A 186 -28.73 5.50 9.07
C VAL A 186 -29.65 4.57 9.86
N VAL A 187 -29.94 3.36 9.35
CA VAL A 187 -30.83 2.41 10.02
C VAL A 187 -30.29 1.97 11.39
N PRO A 188 -29.05 1.46 11.53
CA PRO A 188 -28.50 1.13 12.83
C PRO A 188 -28.27 2.35 13.73
N CYS A 189 -27.94 3.53 13.19
CA CYS A 189 -27.88 4.76 13.98
C CYS A 189 -29.25 5.11 14.58
N ALA A 190 -30.33 5.08 13.79
CA ALA A 190 -31.67 5.36 14.27
C ALA A 190 -32.10 4.39 15.38
N VAL A 191 -31.81 3.09 15.19
CA VAL A 191 -32.07 2.06 16.21
C VAL A 191 -31.22 2.29 17.46
N GLY A 192 -29.94 2.59 17.32
CA GLY A 192 -29.05 2.87 18.45
C GLY A 192 -29.43 4.12 19.21
N PHE A 193 -29.86 5.18 18.53
CA PHE A 193 -30.39 6.39 19.15
C PHE A 193 -31.67 6.09 19.94
N ALA A 194 -32.63 5.37 19.34
CA ALA A 194 -33.87 4.99 20.01
C ALA A 194 -33.61 4.11 21.24
N LEU A 195 -32.77 3.08 21.12
CA LEU A 195 -32.38 2.21 22.24
C LEU A 195 -31.60 2.98 23.31
N GLY A 196 -30.82 3.98 22.90
CA GLY A 196 -30.16 4.93 23.80
C GLY A 196 -31.12 5.65 24.75
N PHE A 197 -32.36 5.91 24.34
CA PHE A 197 -33.40 6.43 25.23
C PHE A 197 -34.12 5.36 26.03
N ALA A 198 -34.16 4.11 25.57
CA ALA A 198 -34.86 3.01 26.24
C ALA A 198 -34.05 2.31 27.34
N LEU A 199 -32.71 2.39 27.31
CA LEU A 199 -31.83 1.69 28.26
C LEU A 199 -32.04 2.10 29.74
N PRO A 200 -31.70 1.29 30.73
CA PRO A 200 -31.72 1.71 32.13
C PRO A 200 -30.67 2.81 32.39
N ASP A 201 -30.96 3.73 33.32
CA ASP A 201 -29.99 4.77 33.71
C ASP A 201 -28.72 4.21 34.33
N THR A 202 -28.76 2.98 34.86
CA THR A 202 -27.58 2.25 35.35
C THR A 202 -26.55 1.94 34.26
N LEU A 203 -26.92 2.03 32.97
CA LEU A 203 -26.01 1.85 31.84
C LEU A 203 -25.50 3.17 31.25
N VAL A 204 -26.01 4.31 31.72
CA VAL A 204 -25.53 5.64 31.32
C VAL A 204 -24.34 6.03 32.19
N GLY A 205 -23.34 6.68 31.58
CA GLY A 205 -22.18 7.17 32.31
C GLY A 205 -22.48 8.43 33.11
N GLY A 206 -22.43 8.34 34.44
CA GLY A 206 -22.49 9.47 35.37
C GLY A 206 -23.68 10.42 35.12
N ASP A 207 -23.40 11.73 35.18
CA ASP A 207 -24.38 12.80 34.93
C ASP A 207 -24.51 13.18 33.44
N THR A 208 -24.12 12.28 32.53
CA THR A 208 -24.15 12.59 31.09
C THR A 208 -25.59 12.75 30.60
N PRO A 209 -25.91 13.82 29.85
CA PRO A 209 -27.23 13.98 29.27
C PRO A 209 -27.59 12.80 28.38
N ARG A 210 -28.81 12.29 28.55
CA ARG A 210 -29.29 11.09 27.86
C ARG A 210 -29.18 11.16 26.33
N THR A 211 -29.33 12.36 25.77
CA THR A 211 -29.14 12.63 24.34
C THR A 211 -27.70 12.37 23.88
N VAL A 212 -26.68 12.75 24.67
CA VAL A 212 -25.27 12.48 24.35
C VAL A 212 -25.00 10.98 24.38
N PHE A 213 -25.49 10.29 25.39
CA PHE A 213 -25.39 8.83 25.48
C PHE A 213 -26.04 8.14 24.28
N ALA A 214 -27.26 8.55 23.91
CA ALA A 214 -27.97 8.00 22.75
C ALA A 214 -27.24 8.29 21.43
N LEU A 215 -26.63 9.47 21.27
CA LEU A 215 -25.81 9.80 20.10
C LEU A 215 -24.51 8.99 20.05
N PHE A 216 -23.86 8.74 21.19
CA PHE A 216 -22.68 7.88 21.29
C PHE A 216 -23.04 6.44 20.93
N LEU A 217 -24.13 5.90 21.49
CA LEU A 217 -24.60 4.56 21.19
C LEU A 217 -25.03 4.43 19.71
N SER A 218 -25.74 5.42 19.17
CA SER A 218 -26.05 5.52 17.74
C SER A 218 -24.80 5.43 16.87
N THR A 219 -23.75 6.16 17.25
CA THR A 219 -22.47 6.18 16.53
C THR A 219 -21.77 4.82 16.63
N ALA A 220 -21.71 4.22 17.82
CA ALA A 220 -21.08 2.92 18.04
C ALA A 220 -21.76 1.81 17.21
N LEU A 221 -23.10 1.73 17.24
CA LEU A 221 -23.82 0.68 16.51
C LEU A 221 -23.86 0.91 15.00
N GLY A 222 -23.72 2.17 14.55
CA GLY A 222 -23.81 2.58 13.16
C GLY A 222 -22.60 2.24 12.31
N ILE A 223 -21.41 2.13 12.89
CA ILE A 223 -20.15 2.05 12.14
C ILE A 223 -19.78 0.60 11.81
N SER A 224 -19.12 0.40 10.66
CA SER A 224 -18.52 -0.87 10.21
C SER A 224 -17.00 -0.77 10.29
N ALA A 225 -16.26 -1.87 10.21
CA ALA A 225 -14.79 -1.82 10.19
C ALA A 225 -14.22 -2.21 8.82
N LEU A 226 -13.79 -1.22 8.03
CA LEU A 226 -13.17 -1.46 6.71
C LEU A 226 -12.03 -2.48 6.75
N PRO A 227 -11.05 -2.43 7.68
CA PRO A 227 -9.93 -3.38 7.66
C PRO A 227 -10.37 -4.83 7.85
N VAL A 228 -11.37 -5.06 8.71
CA VAL A 228 -11.93 -6.40 8.95
C VAL A 228 -12.68 -6.89 7.72
N ILE A 229 -13.47 -6.02 7.10
CA ILE A 229 -14.23 -6.32 5.88
C ILE A 229 -13.29 -6.62 4.70
N ALA A 230 -12.29 -5.77 4.47
CA ALA A 230 -11.32 -5.93 3.39
C ALA A 230 -10.53 -7.24 3.54
N ARG A 231 -10.07 -7.54 4.76
CA ARG A 231 -9.40 -8.80 5.05
C ARG A 231 -10.29 -10.02 4.82
N MET A 232 -11.53 -9.97 5.30
CA MET A 232 -12.50 -11.06 5.12
C MET A 232 -12.83 -11.30 3.64
N LEU A 233 -13.06 -10.24 2.87
CA LEU A 233 -13.30 -10.34 1.43
C LEU A 233 -12.07 -10.88 0.69
N ALA A 234 -10.86 -10.49 1.10
CA ALA A 234 -9.62 -11.01 0.52
C ALA A 234 -9.44 -12.51 0.80
N GLU A 235 -9.67 -12.95 2.04
CA GLU A 235 -9.55 -14.36 2.44
C GLU A 235 -10.58 -15.26 1.78
N LEU A 236 -11.75 -14.72 1.42
CA LEU A 236 -12.80 -15.45 0.70
C LEU A 236 -12.70 -15.32 -0.84
N ASP A 237 -11.67 -14.64 -1.37
CA ASP A 237 -11.51 -14.31 -2.80
C ASP A 237 -12.73 -13.57 -3.40
N LEU A 238 -13.31 -12.66 -2.61
CA LEU A 238 -14.49 -11.88 -2.96
C LEU A 238 -14.19 -10.41 -3.28
N MET A 239 -12.94 -9.95 -3.11
CA MET A 239 -12.53 -8.54 -3.35
C MET A 239 -12.85 -8.04 -4.77
N ARG A 240 -12.79 -8.94 -5.75
CA ARG A 240 -12.99 -8.61 -7.17
C ARG A 240 -14.45 -8.71 -7.61
N ARG A 241 -15.32 -9.23 -6.75
CA ARG A 241 -16.76 -9.37 -7.00
C ARG A 241 -17.45 -8.02 -6.98
N ASN A 242 -18.53 -7.86 -7.72
CA ASN A 242 -19.33 -6.62 -7.75
C ASN A 242 -19.80 -6.21 -6.35
N PHE A 243 -20.49 -7.12 -5.64
CA PHE A 243 -20.92 -6.86 -4.27
C PHE A 243 -19.72 -6.64 -3.33
N GLY A 244 -18.58 -7.30 -3.57
CA GLY A 244 -17.35 -7.10 -2.80
C GLY A 244 -16.81 -5.67 -2.94
N GLN A 245 -16.71 -5.17 -4.17
CA GLN A 245 -16.32 -3.77 -4.44
C GLN A 245 -17.31 -2.77 -3.84
N ILE A 246 -18.62 -3.03 -3.93
CA ILE A 246 -19.66 -2.19 -3.30
C ILE A 246 -19.54 -2.22 -1.78
N THR A 247 -19.23 -3.38 -1.19
CA THR A 247 -18.99 -3.52 0.25
C THR A 247 -17.83 -2.64 0.69
N LEU A 248 -16.69 -2.72 -0.01
CA LEU A 248 -15.52 -1.90 0.29
C LEU A 248 -15.83 -0.41 0.18
N ALA A 249 -16.48 0.02 -0.91
CA ALA A 249 -16.88 1.41 -1.09
C ALA A 249 -17.84 1.89 0.00
N ALA A 250 -18.85 1.09 0.33
CA ALA A 250 -19.80 1.42 1.38
C ALA A 250 -19.11 1.47 2.76
N ALA A 251 -18.19 0.55 3.04
CA ALA A 251 -17.39 0.56 4.26
C ALA A 251 -16.48 1.79 4.34
N THR A 252 -15.79 2.17 3.25
CA THR A 252 -14.99 3.40 3.19
C THR A 252 -15.85 4.65 3.43
N ALA A 253 -17.03 4.73 2.82
CA ALA A 253 -17.96 5.84 3.04
C ALA A 253 -18.46 5.88 4.49
N ASN A 254 -18.76 4.71 5.08
CA ASN A 254 -19.17 4.57 6.47
C ASN A 254 -18.07 4.95 7.45
N ASP A 255 -16.79 4.64 7.17
CA ASP A 255 -15.66 5.05 8.00
C ASP A 255 -15.53 6.57 8.04
N VAL A 256 -15.55 7.23 6.86
CA VAL A 256 -15.51 8.70 6.78
C VAL A 256 -16.69 9.32 7.53
N ALA A 257 -17.90 8.81 7.33
CA ALA A 257 -19.09 9.31 8.01
C ALA A 257 -19.03 9.04 9.52
N GLY A 258 -18.55 7.87 9.94
CA GLY A 258 -18.39 7.46 11.33
C GLY A 258 -17.43 8.36 12.10
N TRP A 259 -16.33 8.76 11.46
CA TRP A 259 -15.40 9.74 12.02
C TRP A 259 -16.00 11.13 12.16
N ILE A 260 -16.83 11.56 11.20
CA ILE A 260 -17.56 12.83 11.30
C ILE A 260 -18.55 12.78 12.46
N LEU A 261 -19.30 11.68 12.59
CA LEU A 261 -20.24 11.44 13.68
C LEU A 261 -19.52 11.42 15.03
N LEU A 262 -18.46 10.64 15.18
CA LEU A 262 -17.69 10.57 16.42
C LEU A 262 -17.10 11.94 16.79
N GLY A 263 -16.51 12.66 15.85
CA GLY A 263 -15.97 14.00 16.08
C GLY A 263 -17.05 14.97 16.58
N ALA A 264 -18.23 14.95 15.94
CA ALA A 264 -19.34 15.80 16.33
C ALA A 264 -19.89 15.44 17.72
N VAL A 265 -20.09 14.15 18.00
CA VAL A 265 -20.67 13.68 19.27
C VAL A 265 -19.67 13.83 20.43
N ALA A 266 -18.38 13.55 20.22
CA ALA A 266 -17.34 13.78 21.23
C ALA A 266 -17.09 15.27 21.49
N GLY A 267 -17.26 16.14 20.48
CA GLY A 267 -17.26 17.59 20.64
C GLY A 267 -18.46 18.08 21.47
N ALA A 268 -19.66 17.58 21.16
CA ALA A 268 -20.88 17.89 21.91
C ALA A 268 -20.78 17.46 23.38
N ALA A 269 -20.24 16.27 23.65
CA ALA A 269 -20.05 15.77 25.02
C ALA A 269 -19.11 16.66 25.86
N ARG A 270 -18.03 17.18 25.27
CA ARG A 270 -17.08 18.07 25.97
C ARG A 270 -17.61 19.48 26.18
N SER A 271 -18.32 20.03 25.20
CA SER A 271 -18.85 21.40 25.30
C SER A 271 -20.04 21.52 26.26
N GLY A 272 -20.70 20.40 26.58
CA GLY A 272 -21.93 20.38 27.39
C GLY A 272 -23.12 21.10 26.74
N ASN A 273 -22.96 21.67 25.53
CA ASN A 273 -23.98 22.44 24.84
C ASN A 273 -24.68 21.56 23.79
N LEU A 274 -25.84 21.06 24.19
CA LEU A 274 -26.66 20.14 23.40
C LEU A 274 -27.75 20.83 22.60
N ALA A 275 -27.80 22.16 22.63
CA ALA A 275 -28.67 22.88 21.72
C ALA A 275 -28.30 22.54 20.27
N LEU A 276 -29.28 22.61 19.36
CA LEU A 276 -29.04 22.40 17.91
C LEU A 276 -27.82 23.19 17.40
N GLY A 277 -27.59 24.38 17.95
CA GLY A 277 -26.44 25.22 17.63
C GLY A 277 -25.08 24.62 18.04
N GLY A 278 -24.98 23.96 19.19
CA GLY A 278 -23.75 23.31 19.65
C GLY A 278 -23.38 22.08 18.82
N LEU A 279 -24.39 21.27 18.47
CA LEU A 279 -24.20 20.14 17.57
C LEU A 279 -23.83 20.61 16.16
N ALA A 280 -24.55 21.60 15.61
CA ALA A 280 -24.24 22.19 14.31
C ALA A 280 -22.82 22.78 14.26
N LEU A 281 -22.38 23.43 15.34
CA LEU A 281 -21.02 23.95 15.45
C LEU A 281 -19.97 22.83 15.46
N SER A 282 -20.26 21.71 16.14
CA SER A 282 -19.36 20.55 16.17
C SER A 282 -19.23 19.91 14.78
N PHE A 283 -20.34 19.75 14.05
CA PHE A 283 -20.31 19.33 12.65
C PHE A 283 -19.54 20.32 11.77
N ALA A 284 -19.80 21.63 11.93
CA ALA A 284 -19.10 22.67 11.18
C ALA A 284 -17.58 22.62 11.43
N GLY A 285 -17.14 22.41 12.68
CA GLY A 285 -15.73 22.24 13.02
C GLY A 285 -15.08 21.07 12.29
N VAL A 286 -15.75 19.92 12.25
CA VAL A 286 -15.30 18.75 11.47
C VAL A 286 -15.22 19.07 9.98
N PHE A 287 -16.26 19.68 9.40
CA PHE A 287 -16.30 20.01 7.98
C PHE A 287 -15.20 21.02 7.60
N VAL A 288 -14.99 22.05 8.42
CA VAL A 288 -13.93 23.05 8.22
C VAL A 288 -12.55 22.38 8.30
N PHE A 289 -12.31 21.56 9.32
CA PHE A 289 -11.07 20.79 9.43
C PHE A 289 -10.83 19.92 8.19
N MET A 290 -11.84 19.18 7.75
CA MET A 290 -11.75 18.29 6.59
C MET A 290 -11.49 19.08 5.30
N ALA A 291 -12.20 20.19 5.09
CA ALA A 291 -12.02 21.05 3.93
C ALA A 291 -10.61 21.66 3.88
N LEU A 292 -10.10 22.17 5.01
CA LEU A 292 -8.74 22.70 5.11
C LEU A 292 -7.68 21.60 4.92
N ALA A 293 -7.89 20.41 5.49
CA ALA A 293 -7.00 19.28 5.34
C ALA A 293 -6.91 18.83 3.87
N PHE A 294 -8.02 18.74 3.14
CA PHE A 294 -7.98 18.39 1.72
C PHE A 294 -7.45 19.52 0.83
N ALA A 295 -7.78 20.78 1.12
CA ALA A 295 -7.36 21.93 0.30
C ALA A 295 -5.87 22.28 0.47
N LEU A 296 -5.38 22.30 1.71
CA LEU A 296 -4.01 22.71 2.05
C LEU A 296 -3.12 21.51 2.35
N GLY A 297 -3.67 20.50 3.00
CA GLY A 297 -2.91 19.34 3.47
C GLY A 297 -2.35 18.48 2.34
N GLN A 298 -3.04 18.33 1.20
CA GLN A 298 -2.50 17.58 0.06
C GLN A 298 -1.17 18.18 -0.44
N ARG A 299 -1.04 19.52 -0.46
CA ARG A 299 0.19 20.19 -0.87
C ARG A 299 1.32 19.97 0.14
N ALA A 300 0.98 19.99 1.43
CA ALA A 300 1.94 19.71 2.51
C ALA A 300 2.44 18.25 2.45
N VAL A 301 1.55 17.30 2.22
CA VAL A 301 1.88 15.87 2.07
C VAL A 301 2.76 15.64 0.85
N ASP A 302 2.38 16.17 -0.32
CA ASP A 302 3.18 16.05 -1.54
C ASP A 302 4.58 16.68 -1.39
N ALA A 303 4.67 17.81 -0.68
CA ALA A 303 5.94 18.46 -0.40
C ALA A 303 6.82 17.64 0.56
N ALA A 304 6.24 17.11 1.64
CA ALA A 304 6.93 16.31 2.63
C ALA A 304 7.44 14.98 2.04
N LEU A 305 6.57 14.22 1.35
CA LEU A 305 6.94 12.96 0.71
C LEU A 305 7.93 13.18 -0.43
N GLY A 306 7.66 14.14 -1.32
CA GLY A 306 8.58 14.47 -2.42
C GLY A 306 9.94 14.93 -1.92
N SER A 307 10.00 15.69 -0.82
CA SER A 307 11.28 16.09 -0.22
C SER A 307 12.00 14.91 0.44
N ALA A 308 11.29 13.99 1.07
CA ALA A 308 11.89 12.82 1.71
C ALA A 308 12.52 11.87 0.67
N LEU A 309 11.87 11.70 -0.49
CA LEU A 309 12.39 10.95 -1.62
C LEU A 309 13.64 11.60 -2.22
N ARG A 310 13.61 12.91 -2.50
CA ARG A 310 14.74 13.64 -3.11
C ARG A 310 16.02 13.64 -2.28
N ARG A 311 15.92 13.49 -0.95
CA ARG A 311 17.09 13.45 -0.05
C ARG A 311 17.81 12.09 -0.05
N GLY A 312 17.36 11.11 -0.85
CA GLY A 312 18.04 9.82 -0.98
C GLY A 312 17.96 8.94 0.27
N ALA A 313 17.03 9.19 1.19
CA ALA A 313 16.93 8.50 2.48
C ALA A 313 16.39 7.05 2.40
N GLY A 314 16.37 6.45 1.21
CA GLY A 314 15.70 5.17 0.95
C GLY A 314 14.24 5.16 1.44
N ALA A 315 13.73 3.99 1.81
CA ALA A 315 12.37 3.86 2.33
C ALA A 315 12.13 4.50 3.71
N ALA A 316 13.19 4.84 4.46
CA ALA A 316 13.08 5.39 5.81
C ALA A 316 12.56 6.84 5.81
N GLY A 317 12.96 7.64 4.81
CA GLY A 317 12.52 9.04 4.68
C GLY A 317 11.00 9.18 4.56
N PRO A 318 10.35 8.53 3.57
CA PRO A 318 8.90 8.58 3.41
C PRO A 318 8.12 8.01 4.59
N VAL A 319 8.65 6.98 5.28
CA VAL A 319 8.05 6.47 6.53
C VAL A 319 8.06 7.55 7.60
N ALA A 320 9.22 8.16 7.87
CA ALA A 320 9.33 9.24 8.85
C ALA A 320 8.42 10.43 8.50
N ALA A 321 8.36 10.83 7.23
CA ALA A 321 7.46 11.89 6.77
C ALA A 321 5.99 11.55 7.04
N THR A 322 5.56 10.31 6.75
CA THR A 322 4.19 9.85 7.01
C THR A 322 3.85 9.90 8.50
N LEU A 323 4.77 9.47 9.36
CA LEU A 323 4.61 9.53 10.82
C LEU A 323 4.50 10.97 11.33
N MET A 324 5.38 11.87 10.85
CA MET A 324 5.34 13.29 11.20
C MET A 324 4.04 13.96 10.72
N LEU A 325 3.57 13.62 9.52
CA LEU A 325 2.29 14.09 9.01
C LEU A 325 1.14 13.60 9.90
N ALA A 326 1.10 12.31 10.24
CA ALA A 326 0.06 11.76 11.12
C ALA A 326 -0.01 12.49 12.47
N LEU A 327 1.14 12.73 13.12
CA LEU A 327 1.22 13.51 14.36
C LEU A 327 0.81 14.97 14.15
N GLY A 328 1.23 15.59 13.05
CA GLY A 328 0.88 16.97 12.71
C GLY A 328 -0.61 17.17 12.48
N PHE A 329 -1.23 16.34 11.64
CA PHE A 329 -2.69 16.38 11.41
C PHE A 329 -3.47 16.02 12.67
N GLY A 330 -3.00 15.06 13.47
CA GLY A 330 -3.61 14.74 14.77
C GLY A 330 -3.57 15.92 15.74
N SER A 331 -2.45 16.64 15.81
CA SER A 331 -2.31 17.85 16.62
C SER A 331 -3.26 18.96 16.14
N VAL A 332 -3.34 19.19 14.82
CA VAL A 332 -4.28 20.16 14.25
C VAL A 332 -5.73 19.76 14.54
N ALA A 333 -6.09 18.48 14.41
CA ALA A 333 -7.43 18.00 14.74
C ALA A 333 -7.81 18.33 16.20
N GLN A 334 -6.89 18.15 17.16
CA GLN A 334 -7.12 18.52 18.55
C GLN A 334 -7.32 20.02 18.75
N LEU A 335 -6.66 20.89 17.97
CA LEU A 335 -6.89 22.34 18.01
C LEU A 335 -8.33 22.70 17.60
N PHE A 336 -8.94 21.93 16.68
CA PHE A 336 -10.35 22.07 16.32
C PHE A 336 -11.30 21.42 17.33
N GLY A 337 -10.78 20.91 18.45
CA GLY A 337 -11.57 20.17 19.41
C GLY A 337 -12.05 18.83 18.86
N LEU A 338 -11.27 18.16 18.01
CA LEU A 338 -11.54 16.82 17.49
C LEU A 338 -10.55 15.81 18.08
N GLU A 339 -10.79 14.52 17.88
CA GLU A 339 -9.84 13.48 18.30
C GLU A 339 -8.60 13.45 17.39
N ALA A 340 -7.41 13.26 17.98
CA ALA A 340 -6.17 13.17 17.21
C ALA A 340 -6.17 12.01 16.19
N ILE A 341 -6.90 10.94 16.52
CA ILE A 341 -7.09 9.78 15.67
C ILE A 341 -7.72 10.16 14.32
N LEU A 342 -8.67 11.11 14.31
CA LEU A 342 -9.28 11.62 13.08
C LEU A 342 -8.24 12.31 12.19
N GLY A 343 -7.35 13.09 12.78
CA GLY A 343 -6.25 13.71 12.04
C GLY A 343 -5.29 12.67 11.44
N ALA A 344 -4.96 11.62 12.20
CA ALA A 344 -4.13 10.52 11.69
C ALA A 344 -4.79 9.76 10.52
N PHE A 345 -6.11 9.54 10.58
CA PHE A 345 -6.90 8.96 9.49
C PHE A 345 -6.84 9.83 8.23
N VAL A 346 -7.08 11.14 8.37
CA VAL A 346 -7.01 12.10 7.25
C VAL A 346 -5.61 12.17 6.66
N ALA A 347 -4.56 12.13 7.48
CA ALA A 347 -3.18 12.04 6.98
C ALA A 347 -2.96 10.78 6.14
N GLY A 348 -3.48 9.63 6.57
CA GLY A 348 -3.45 8.38 5.80
C GLY A 348 -4.08 8.52 4.42
N ILE A 349 -5.28 9.12 4.33
CA ILE A 349 -5.98 9.36 3.05
C ILE A 349 -5.14 10.24 2.12
N LEU A 350 -4.60 11.36 2.64
CA LEU A 350 -3.83 12.29 1.82
C LEU A 350 -2.51 11.66 1.35
N CYS A 351 -1.87 10.84 2.18
CA CYS A 351 -0.67 10.08 1.82
C CYS A 351 -0.98 9.05 0.71
N GLY A 352 -2.08 8.30 0.81
CA GLY A 352 -2.52 7.35 -0.23
C GLY A 352 -3.01 8.01 -1.53
N ARG A 353 -3.30 9.31 -1.49
CA ARG A 353 -3.63 10.11 -2.70
C ARG A 353 -2.42 10.81 -3.31
N SER A 354 -1.29 10.86 -2.60
CA SER A 354 -0.11 11.57 -3.10
C SER A 354 0.46 10.88 -4.32
N ARG A 355 0.89 11.69 -5.31
CA ARG A 355 1.64 11.17 -6.47
C ARG A 355 2.98 10.54 -6.09
N TRP A 356 3.48 10.84 -4.89
CA TRP A 356 4.73 10.33 -4.33
C TRP A 356 4.50 9.15 -3.38
N GLN A 357 3.30 8.57 -3.35
CA GLN A 357 3.04 7.39 -2.53
C GLN A 357 3.97 6.24 -2.90
N SER A 358 4.35 5.44 -1.91
CA SER A 358 5.14 4.24 -2.10
C SER A 358 4.46 3.08 -1.40
N ALA A 359 4.15 2.03 -2.17
CA ALA A 359 3.61 0.78 -1.63
C ALA A 359 4.57 0.15 -0.59
N GLU A 360 5.89 0.33 -0.77
CA GLU A 360 6.88 -0.14 0.19
C GLU A 360 6.79 0.62 1.52
N THR A 361 6.61 1.94 1.48
CA THR A 361 6.43 2.77 2.68
C THR A 361 5.18 2.35 3.44
N PHE A 362 4.07 2.16 2.72
CA PHE A 362 2.83 1.67 3.32
C PHE A 362 3.02 0.29 3.95
N ALA A 363 3.58 -0.68 3.22
CA ALA A 363 3.81 -2.03 3.71
C ALA A 363 4.67 -2.06 4.98
N ARG A 364 5.68 -1.17 5.09
CA ARG A 364 6.50 -1.04 6.31
C ARG A 364 5.69 -0.53 7.51
N ILE A 365 4.86 0.50 7.31
CA ILE A 365 4.00 1.06 8.35
C ILE A 365 2.94 0.02 8.76
N GLU A 366 2.31 -0.63 7.79
CA GLU A 366 1.32 -1.69 8.01
C GLU A 366 1.93 -2.87 8.78
N THR A 367 3.13 -3.32 8.40
CA THR A 367 3.83 -4.42 9.08
C THR A 367 4.13 -4.06 10.54
N LEU A 368 4.69 -2.87 10.79
CA LEU A 368 4.99 -2.41 12.15
C LEU A 368 3.71 -2.28 12.98
N THR A 369 2.65 -1.75 12.37
CA THR A 369 1.37 -1.51 13.04
C THR A 369 0.70 -2.83 13.39
N SER A 370 0.59 -3.76 12.45
CA SER A 370 -0.04 -5.06 12.65
C SER A 370 0.76 -6.00 13.56
N ALA A 371 2.09 -5.90 13.58
CA ALA A 371 2.95 -6.74 14.39
C ALA A 371 3.03 -6.30 15.86
N PHE A 372 2.94 -5.01 16.16
CA PHE A 372 3.16 -4.50 17.52
C PHE A 372 2.00 -3.63 18.02
N PHE A 373 1.75 -2.52 17.33
CA PHE A 373 0.92 -1.43 17.84
C PHE A 373 -0.57 -1.75 17.91
N ALA A 374 -1.13 -2.33 16.84
CA ALA A 374 -2.53 -2.71 16.79
C ALA A 374 -2.86 -3.81 17.82
N PRO A 375 -2.08 -4.91 17.94
CA PRO A 375 -2.28 -5.91 19.00
C PRO A 375 -2.29 -5.30 20.41
N VAL A 376 -1.36 -4.39 20.72
CA VAL A 376 -1.31 -3.71 22.03
C VAL A 376 -2.55 -2.86 22.26
N PHE A 377 -3.01 -2.09 21.26
CA PHE A 377 -4.25 -1.32 21.36
C PHE A 377 -5.46 -2.22 21.65
N PHE A 378 -5.66 -3.28 20.87
CA PHE A 378 -6.79 -4.18 21.03
C PHE A 378 -6.77 -4.92 22.38
N ALA A 379 -5.59 -5.39 22.81
CA ALA A 379 -5.44 -6.05 24.10
C ALA A 379 -5.68 -5.07 25.26
N THR A 380 -5.19 -3.83 25.16
CA THR A 380 -5.41 -2.79 26.19
C THR A 380 -6.90 -2.41 26.29
N ALA A 381 -7.61 -2.36 25.17
CA ALA A 381 -9.05 -2.12 25.17
C ALA A 381 -9.82 -3.30 25.79
N GLY A 382 -9.45 -4.55 25.45
CA GLY A 382 -10.03 -5.73 26.10
C GLY A 382 -9.76 -5.79 27.60
N LEU A 383 -8.58 -5.34 28.06
CA LEU A 383 -8.20 -5.29 29.47
C LEU A 383 -9.14 -4.40 30.31
N ARG A 384 -9.72 -3.36 29.70
CA ARG A 384 -10.66 -2.43 30.34
C ARG A 384 -12.08 -2.95 30.45
N ALA A 385 -12.44 -3.98 29.68
CA ALA A 385 -13.76 -4.56 29.75
C ALA A 385 -13.90 -5.40 31.01
N ASP A 386 -15.04 -5.26 31.67
CA ASP A 386 -15.38 -5.97 32.89
C ASP A 386 -16.54 -6.93 32.62
N LEU A 387 -16.23 -8.22 32.50
CA LEU A 387 -17.22 -9.28 32.26
C LEU A 387 -18.08 -9.55 33.50
N SER A 388 -17.66 -9.15 34.69
CA SER A 388 -18.45 -9.36 35.91
C SER A 388 -19.75 -8.56 35.89
N ALA A 389 -19.77 -7.43 35.17
CA ALA A 389 -20.98 -6.64 34.93
C ALA A 389 -22.09 -7.42 34.22
N LEU A 390 -21.75 -8.45 33.43
CA LEU A 390 -22.73 -9.30 32.74
C LEU A 390 -23.36 -10.37 33.63
N LEU A 391 -22.87 -10.53 34.87
CA LEU A 391 -23.52 -11.41 35.85
C LEU A 391 -24.88 -10.86 36.28
N ASP A 392 -25.10 -9.54 36.13
CA ASP A 392 -26.42 -8.94 36.27
C ASP A 392 -27.30 -9.33 35.06
N PRO A 393 -28.41 -10.06 35.26
CA PRO A 393 -29.31 -10.47 34.19
C PRO A 393 -29.88 -9.29 33.39
N VAL A 394 -30.03 -8.11 34.00
CA VAL A 394 -30.52 -6.90 33.33
C VAL A 394 -29.49 -6.41 32.32
N VAL A 395 -28.23 -6.31 32.72
CA VAL A 395 -27.11 -5.90 31.85
C VAL A 395 -26.94 -6.90 30.70
N LEU A 396 -26.96 -8.20 31.01
CA LEU A 396 -26.89 -9.26 30.01
C LEU A 396 -28.06 -9.20 29.01
N GLY A 397 -29.29 -9.02 29.50
CA GLY A 397 -30.48 -8.91 28.68
C GLY A 397 -30.43 -7.73 27.70
N TRP A 398 -30.01 -6.56 28.19
CA TRP A 398 -29.80 -5.38 27.34
C TRP A 398 -28.63 -5.54 26.38
N GLY A 399 -27.53 -6.18 26.79
CA GLY A 399 -26.41 -6.49 25.91
C GLY A 399 -26.83 -7.42 24.77
N ALA A 400 -27.59 -8.47 25.05
CA ALA A 400 -28.11 -9.39 24.04
C ALA A 400 -29.11 -8.70 23.10
N LEU A 401 -30.00 -7.86 23.63
CA LEU A 401 -30.94 -7.07 22.84
C LEU A 401 -30.21 -6.09 21.92
N LEU A 402 -29.22 -5.37 22.43
CA LEU A 402 -28.40 -4.44 21.64
C LEU A 402 -27.64 -5.18 20.55
N LEU A 403 -27.03 -6.33 20.83
CA LEU A 403 -26.36 -7.16 19.83
C LEU A 403 -27.33 -7.60 18.71
N ALA A 404 -28.51 -8.09 19.08
CA ALA A 404 -29.52 -8.53 18.12
C ALA A 404 -30.03 -7.36 17.28
N ALA A 405 -30.41 -6.25 17.90
CA ALA A 405 -30.90 -5.05 17.24
C ALA A 405 -29.83 -4.46 16.32
N ALA A 406 -28.58 -4.35 16.79
CA ALA A 406 -27.45 -3.84 16.02
C ALA A 406 -27.16 -4.73 14.81
N SER A 407 -27.26 -6.06 14.94
CA SER A 407 -27.03 -6.99 13.83
C SER A 407 -28.16 -6.93 12.80
N VAL A 408 -29.42 -6.96 13.25
CA VAL A 408 -30.61 -6.92 12.38
C VAL A 408 -30.71 -5.59 11.66
N ALA A 409 -30.53 -4.47 12.36
CA ALA A 409 -30.61 -3.13 11.77
C ALA A 409 -29.53 -2.92 10.71
N LYS A 410 -28.30 -3.38 10.98
CA LYS A 410 -27.17 -3.29 10.06
C LYS A 410 -27.41 -4.11 8.79
N PHE A 411 -27.84 -5.36 8.97
CA PHE A 411 -28.17 -6.25 7.87
C PHE A 411 -29.34 -5.72 7.03
N ALA A 412 -30.44 -5.32 7.67
CA ALA A 412 -31.62 -4.80 7.01
C ALA A 412 -31.33 -3.50 6.26
N GLY A 413 -30.55 -2.59 6.86
CA GLY A 413 -30.15 -1.33 6.22
C GLY A 413 -29.29 -1.54 4.98
N ALA A 414 -28.30 -2.42 5.05
CA ALA A 414 -27.47 -2.80 3.90
C ALA A 414 -28.29 -3.49 2.80
N PHE A 415 -29.16 -4.43 3.17
CA PHE A 415 -30.04 -5.14 2.23
C PHE A 415 -31.02 -4.19 1.53
N ALA A 416 -31.67 -3.29 2.29
CA ALA A 416 -32.57 -2.29 1.75
C ALA A 416 -31.83 -1.33 0.80
N GLY A 417 -30.64 -0.85 1.20
CA GLY A 417 -29.79 -0.03 0.34
C GLY A 417 -29.39 -0.73 -0.96
N ALA A 418 -29.08 -2.03 -0.89
CA ALA A 418 -28.78 -2.85 -2.07
C ALA A 418 -30.01 -2.97 -2.99
N ARG A 419 -31.20 -3.14 -2.42
CA ARG A 419 -32.44 -3.23 -3.20
C ARG A 419 -32.81 -1.93 -3.89
N VAL A 420 -32.63 -0.80 -3.21
CA VAL A 420 -32.80 0.55 -3.78
C VAL A 420 -31.79 0.80 -4.89
N ALA A 421 -30.57 0.26 -4.76
CA ALA A 421 -29.54 0.32 -5.80
C ALA A 421 -29.79 -0.60 -7.00
N GLY A 422 -30.88 -1.38 -7.02
CA GLY A 422 -31.20 -2.30 -8.11
C GLY A 422 -30.44 -3.63 -8.07
N LEU A 423 -29.71 -3.93 -6.99
CA LEU A 423 -28.96 -5.18 -6.84
C LEU A 423 -29.89 -6.36 -6.56
N HIS A 424 -29.42 -7.57 -6.91
CA HIS A 424 -30.14 -8.80 -6.63
C HIS A 424 -30.20 -9.08 -5.13
N ALA A 425 -31.24 -9.80 -4.69
CA ALA A 425 -31.41 -10.15 -3.28
C ALA A 425 -30.19 -10.90 -2.71
N HIS A 426 -29.56 -11.78 -3.50
CA HIS A 426 -28.33 -12.48 -3.10
C HIS A 426 -27.17 -11.53 -2.81
N GLU A 427 -26.97 -10.50 -3.65
CA GLU A 427 -25.95 -9.48 -3.42
C GLU A 427 -26.29 -8.66 -2.16
N GLY A 428 -27.57 -8.34 -1.94
CA GLY A 428 -28.04 -7.70 -0.71
C GLY A 428 -27.76 -8.53 0.54
N LEU A 429 -27.96 -9.85 0.51
CA LEU A 429 -27.65 -10.74 1.63
C LEU A 429 -26.14 -10.77 1.91
N ALA A 430 -25.31 -10.82 0.86
CA ALA A 430 -23.86 -10.78 0.99
C ALA A 430 -23.37 -9.43 1.55
N LEU A 431 -23.93 -8.31 1.08
CA LEU A 431 -23.65 -6.97 1.59
C LEU A 431 -24.03 -6.83 3.06
N GLY A 432 -25.21 -7.31 3.46
CA GLY A 432 -25.65 -7.31 4.86
C GLY A 432 -24.74 -8.15 5.76
N ALA A 433 -24.33 -9.33 5.30
CA ALA A 433 -23.42 -10.18 6.05
C ALA A 433 -22.02 -9.54 6.20
N ALA A 434 -21.50 -8.94 5.13
CA ALA A 434 -20.18 -8.32 5.13
C ALA A 434 -20.12 -7.03 5.96
N LEU A 435 -21.10 -6.11 5.80
CA LEU A 435 -21.12 -4.82 6.50
C LEU A 435 -21.47 -4.95 7.99
N ASN A 436 -21.92 -6.13 8.45
CA ASN A 436 -22.10 -6.41 9.87
C ASN A 436 -20.76 -6.62 10.62
N ALA A 437 -19.64 -6.76 9.91
CA ALA A 437 -18.34 -6.76 10.56
C ALA A 437 -18.03 -5.39 11.15
N ARG A 438 -18.00 -5.33 12.48
CA ARG A 438 -17.49 -4.20 13.24
C ARG A 438 -16.04 -4.48 13.67
N GLY A 439 -15.46 -3.65 14.52
CA GLY A 439 -14.05 -3.81 14.88
C GLY A 439 -13.41 -2.54 15.43
N ALA A 440 -12.26 -2.17 14.88
CA ALA A 440 -11.38 -1.14 15.44
C ALA A 440 -12.07 0.19 15.73
N VAL A 441 -12.84 0.72 14.79
CA VAL A 441 -13.46 2.05 14.93
C VAL A 441 -14.52 2.05 16.02
N GLU A 442 -15.35 1.00 16.13
CA GLU A 442 -16.32 0.87 17.22
C GLU A 442 -15.63 0.82 18.59
N LEU A 443 -14.50 0.11 18.69
CA LEU A 443 -13.71 0.05 19.92
C LEU A 443 -13.11 1.40 20.31
N ILE A 444 -12.76 2.22 19.31
CA ILE A 444 -12.32 3.61 19.53
C ILE A 444 -13.47 4.44 20.07
N VAL A 445 -14.65 4.37 19.44
CA VAL A 445 -15.86 5.07 19.92
C VAL A 445 -16.14 4.67 21.37
N ALA A 446 -16.07 3.38 21.71
CA ALA A 446 -16.27 2.89 23.07
C ALA A 446 -15.22 3.45 24.04
N THR A 447 -13.94 3.45 23.64
CA THR A 447 -12.83 3.93 24.48
C THR A 447 -12.89 5.43 24.71
N VAL A 448 -13.23 6.21 23.68
CA VAL A 448 -13.49 7.65 23.77
C VAL A 448 -14.71 7.91 24.66
N GLY A 449 -15.80 7.16 24.48
CA GLY A 449 -17.02 7.27 25.29
C GLY A 449 -16.78 7.00 26.77
N LEU A 450 -16.00 5.97 27.09
CA LEU A 450 -15.59 5.66 28.47
C LEU A 450 -14.69 6.77 29.05
N GLY A 451 -13.72 7.25 28.27
CA GLY A 451 -12.82 8.32 28.68
C GLY A 451 -13.52 9.67 28.89
N ALA A 452 -14.57 9.96 28.11
CA ALA A 452 -15.41 11.14 28.25
C ALA A 452 -16.48 11.01 29.35
N GLY A 453 -16.57 9.86 30.02
CA GLY A 453 -17.59 9.58 31.04
C GLY A 453 -19.00 9.37 30.49
N VAL A 454 -19.17 9.30 29.16
CA VAL A 454 -20.47 9.05 28.52
C VAL A 454 -20.89 7.59 28.69
N LEU A 455 -19.94 6.67 28.55
CA LEU A 455 -20.11 5.25 28.85
C LEU A 455 -19.54 4.95 30.23
N ASN A 456 -20.23 4.10 30.97
CA ASN A 456 -19.68 3.47 32.16
C ASN A 456 -19.03 2.11 31.79
N ALA A 457 -18.46 1.42 32.79
CA ALA A 457 -17.79 0.13 32.55
C ALA A 457 -18.73 -0.92 31.93
N ALA A 458 -19.99 -1.00 32.37
CA ALA A 458 -20.97 -1.96 31.86
C ALA A 458 -21.34 -1.71 30.38
N SER A 459 -21.68 -0.48 30.03
CA SER A 459 -22.00 -0.10 28.65
C SER A 459 -20.77 -0.19 27.73
N TYR A 460 -19.58 0.13 28.24
CA TYR A 460 -18.32 -0.13 27.54
C TYR A 460 -18.15 -1.62 27.22
N THR A 461 -18.28 -2.51 28.22
CA THR A 461 -18.20 -3.96 28.03
C THR A 461 -19.20 -4.44 26.99
N ILE A 462 -20.46 -3.98 27.05
CA ILE A 462 -21.48 -4.35 26.06
C ILE A 462 -21.04 -3.99 24.63
N VAL A 463 -20.58 -2.75 24.40
CA VAL A 463 -20.15 -2.31 23.06
C VAL A 463 -18.93 -3.12 22.58
N VAL A 464 -17.97 -3.39 23.46
CA VAL A 464 -16.80 -4.24 23.15
C VAL A 464 -17.24 -5.65 22.72
N LEU A 465 -18.21 -6.23 23.42
CA LEU A 465 -18.72 -7.57 23.09
C LEU A 465 -19.55 -7.59 21.81
N ILE A 466 -20.29 -6.52 21.51
CA ILE A 466 -20.97 -6.37 20.23
C ILE A 466 -19.95 -6.34 19.08
N ALA A 467 -18.87 -5.57 19.22
CA ALA A 467 -17.78 -5.52 18.25
C ALA A 467 -17.17 -6.91 18.01
N LEU A 468 -16.89 -7.65 19.10
CA LEU A 468 -16.30 -8.99 19.05
C LEU A 468 -17.26 -10.00 18.40
N ALA A 469 -18.50 -10.07 18.87
CA ALA A 469 -19.50 -11.04 18.40
C ALA A 469 -19.85 -10.82 16.93
N THR A 470 -20.10 -9.58 16.52
CA THR A 470 -20.47 -9.27 15.12
C THR A 470 -19.31 -9.52 14.15
N SER A 471 -18.07 -9.25 14.58
CA SER A 471 -16.86 -9.63 13.83
C SER A 471 -16.73 -11.14 13.64
N MET A 472 -17.04 -11.93 14.69
CA MET A 472 -17.00 -13.39 14.61
C MET A 472 -18.11 -13.97 13.71
N MET A 473 -19.28 -13.32 13.70
CA MET A 473 -20.45 -13.73 12.91
C MET A 473 -20.30 -13.43 11.42
N ALA A 474 -19.62 -12.35 11.04
CA ALA A 474 -19.60 -11.88 9.65
C ALA A 474 -18.93 -12.86 8.65
N PRO A 475 -17.72 -13.42 8.89
CA PRO A 475 -17.10 -14.37 7.96
C PRO A 475 -17.93 -15.62 7.63
N PRO A 476 -18.51 -16.37 8.60
CA PRO A 476 -19.33 -17.53 8.27
C PRO A 476 -20.62 -17.14 7.54
N LEU A 477 -21.27 -16.04 7.92
CA LEU A 477 -22.48 -15.55 7.25
C LEU A 477 -22.19 -15.17 5.79
N LEU A 478 -21.09 -14.45 5.56
CA LEU A 478 -20.68 -14.06 4.21
C LEU A 478 -20.34 -15.27 3.34
N ARG A 479 -19.63 -16.26 3.91
CA ARG A 479 -19.33 -17.52 3.22
C ARG A 479 -20.61 -18.26 2.81
N ILE A 480 -21.62 -18.30 3.68
CA ILE A 480 -22.92 -18.92 3.36
C ILE A 480 -23.63 -18.14 2.25
N ALA A 481 -23.67 -16.81 2.34
CA ALA A 481 -24.30 -15.94 1.35
C ALA A 481 -23.62 -16.04 -0.04
N ALA A 482 -22.30 -16.15 -0.09
CA ALA A 482 -21.52 -16.18 -1.32
C ALA A 482 -21.45 -17.57 -2.00
N ARG A 483 -21.67 -18.67 -1.26
CA ARG A 483 -21.43 -20.06 -1.71
C ARG A 483 -22.14 -20.51 -3.00
N ARG A 484 -23.25 -19.86 -3.38
CA ARG A 484 -24.07 -20.27 -4.53
C ARG A 484 -24.13 -19.23 -5.67
N TRP A 485 -23.45 -18.10 -5.53
CA TRP A 485 -23.55 -17.01 -6.50
C TRP A 485 -22.36 -17.02 -7.47
N ARG A 486 -22.63 -17.23 -8.75
CA ARG A 486 -21.60 -17.19 -9.81
C ARG A 486 -21.29 -15.78 -10.31
N GLY A 487 -22.09 -14.77 -9.94
CA GLY A 487 -22.00 -13.44 -10.54
C GLY A 487 -22.86 -13.32 -11.79
N SER A 488 -23.12 -12.09 -12.25
CA SER A 488 -23.73 -11.86 -13.56
C SER A 488 -22.80 -12.31 -14.69
N ASP A 489 -23.34 -12.55 -15.89
CA ASP A 489 -22.52 -12.95 -17.05
C ASP A 489 -21.46 -11.89 -17.40
N GLU A 490 -21.81 -10.61 -17.27
CA GLU A 490 -20.88 -9.48 -17.41
C GLU A 490 -19.74 -9.52 -16.38
N GLU A 491 -20.06 -9.85 -15.12
CA GLU A 491 -19.06 -9.98 -14.06
C GLU A 491 -18.11 -11.15 -14.34
N GLN A 492 -18.64 -12.27 -14.84
CA GLN A 492 -17.83 -13.43 -15.23
C GLN A 492 -16.91 -13.10 -16.40
N ALA A 493 -17.41 -12.41 -17.42
CA ALA A 493 -16.61 -11.96 -18.56
C ALA A 493 -15.49 -10.99 -18.12
N ARG A 494 -15.80 -10.02 -17.24
CA ARG A 494 -14.79 -9.11 -16.66
C ARG A 494 -13.73 -9.87 -15.88
N LEU A 495 -14.14 -10.76 -14.97
CA LEU A 495 -13.20 -11.53 -14.14
C LEU A 495 -12.31 -12.46 -15.00
N ALA A 496 -12.86 -13.04 -16.07
CA ALA A 496 -12.09 -13.81 -17.03
C ALA A 496 -11.03 -12.93 -17.72
N GLN A 497 -11.41 -11.77 -18.22
CA GLN A 497 -10.50 -10.81 -18.85
C GLN A 497 -9.39 -10.34 -17.88
N GLU A 498 -9.75 -10.06 -16.63
CA GLU A 498 -8.77 -9.64 -15.64
C GLU A 498 -7.82 -10.78 -15.22
N ARG A 499 -8.27 -12.04 -15.18
CA ARG A 499 -7.39 -13.20 -14.96
C ARG A 499 -6.37 -13.34 -16.08
N LEU A 500 -6.81 -13.16 -17.32
CA LEU A 500 -5.93 -13.16 -18.49
C LEU A 500 -4.87 -12.05 -18.42
N HIS A 501 -5.23 -10.84 -17.96
CA HIS A 501 -4.25 -9.78 -17.78
C HIS A 501 -3.32 -9.99 -16.56
N GLY A 502 -3.81 -10.66 -15.50
CA GLY A 502 -3.00 -10.98 -14.31
C GLY A 502 -1.95 -12.05 -14.56
N SER A 503 -2.21 -12.99 -15.47
CA SER A 503 -1.24 -14.01 -15.90
C SER A 503 -0.13 -13.48 -16.82
N ASN A 504 -0.28 -12.26 -17.36
CA ASN A 504 0.73 -11.66 -18.20
C ASN A 504 1.97 -11.27 -17.39
N LEU A 505 3.15 -11.37 -17.98
CA LEU A 505 4.42 -10.93 -17.43
C LEU A 505 4.64 -9.42 -17.62
N LEU A 506 4.34 -8.90 -18.82
CA LEU A 506 4.67 -7.53 -19.21
C LEU A 506 3.41 -6.69 -19.51
N VAL A 507 2.42 -7.28 -20.18
CA VAL A 507 1.20 -6.58 -20.59
C VAL A 507 0.19 -6.55 -19.45
N ARG A 508 0.46 -5.69 -18.45
CA ARG A 508 -0.34 -5.48 -17.24
C ARG A 508 -0.94 -4.08 -17.17
N PRO A 509 -2.01 -3.84 -16.39
CA PRO A 509 -2.59 -2.50 -16.19
C PRO A 509 -1.75 -1.61 -15.25
N GLU A 510 -0.43 -1.54 -15.47
CA GLU A 510 0.51 -0.71 -14.71
C GLU A 510 0.77 0.63 -15.43
N ARG A 511 1.41 1.60 -14.75
CA ARG A 511 1.84 2.84 -15.41
C ARG A 511 2.96 2.54 -16.40
N ILE A 512 2.84 3.04 -17.62
CA ILE A 512 3.85 2.90 -18.67
C ILE A 512 4.49 4.24 -18.97
N LEU A 513 5.81 4.26 -19.03
CA LEU A 513 6.59 5.45 -19.37
C LEU A 513 6.79 5.48 -20.89
N LEU A 514 6.48 6.62 -21.52
CA LEU A 514 6.75 6.86 -22.94
C LEU A 514 7.68 8.08 -23.06
N PRO A 515 9.01 7.90 -23.04
CA PRO A 515 9.93 8.96 -23.40
C PRO A 515 9.75 9.32 -24.87
N THR A 516 9.61 10.62 -25.15
CA THR A 516 9.38 11.11 -26.50
C THR A 516 10.14 12.39 -26.80
N HIS A 517 10.61 12.49 -28.04
CA HIS A 517 11.11 13.71 -28.65
C HIS A 517 10.16 14.24 -29.75
N GLY A 518 8.93 13.72 -29.81
CA GLY A 518 7.92 14.13 -30.80
C GLY A 518 8.08 13.56 -32.22
N GLY A 519 9.20 12.89 -32.53
CA GLY A 519 9.47 12.37 -33.87
C GLY A 519 8.59 11.18 -34.29
N PRO A 520 8.69 10.74 -35.57
CA PRO A 520 7.85 9.68 -36.13
C PRO A 520 7.91 8.34 -35.39
N ASN A 521 9.08 7.96 -34.87
CA ASN A 521 9.25 6.75 -34.06
C ASN A 521 8.58 6.87 -32.69
N SER A 522 8.44 8.09 -32.15
CA SER A 522 7.68 8.33 -30.91
C SER A 522 6.17 8.15 -31.14
N VAL A 523 5.67 8.62 -32.27
CA VAL A 523 4.27 8.44 -32.67
C VAL A 523 3.95 6.96 -32.86
N LEU A 524 4.83 6.21 -33.52
CA LEU A 524 4.67 4.76 -33.64
C LEU A 524 4.75 4.07 -32.28
N ALA A 525 5.66 4.51 -31.41
CA ALA A 525 5.78 3.97 -30.06
C ALA A 525 4.50 4.15 -29.23
N ALA A 526 3.89 5.33 -29.33
CA ALA A 526 2.59 5.59 -28.74
C ALA A 526 1.48 4.69 -29.32
N ARG A 527 1.45 4.46 -30.65
CA ARG A 527 0.47 3.56 -31.29
C ARG A 527 0.64 2.11 -30.85
N ILE A 528 1.86 1.59 -30.80
CA ILE A 528 2.11 0.22 -30.31
C ILE A 528 1.74 0.10 -28.85
N LEU A 529 2.07 1.10 -28.02
CA LEU A 529 1.63 1.14 -26.63
C LEU A 529 0.11 1.15 -26.54
N ASP A 530 -0.57 1.93 -27.38
CA ASP A 530 -2.03 1.96 -27.44
C ASP A 530 -2.61 0.57 -27.82
N LEU A 531 -2.05 -0.10 -28.82
CA LEU A 531 -2.53 -1.42 -29.25
C LEU A 531 -2.21 -2.54 -28.25
N ALA A 532 -0.99 -2.61 -27.73
CA ALA A 532 -0.50 -3.74 -26.94
C ALA A 532 -1.10 -3.78 -25.52
N TRP A 533 -1.25 -2.63 -24.85
CA TRP A 533 -1.73 -2.58 -23.46
C TRP A 533 -3.24 -2.43 -23.34
N PRO A 534 -3.89 -2.90 -22.25
CA PRO A 534 -5.33 -2.75 -22.01
C PRO A 534 -5.86 -1.31 -22.05
N GLU A 535 -7.19 -1.14 -22.19
CA GLU A 535 -7.82 0.18 -22.01
C GLU A 535 -7.68 0.60 -20.54
N GLY A 536 -7.54 1.90 -20.26
CA GLY A 536 -7.35 2.40 -18.89
C GLY A 536 -5.92 2.31 -18.33
N THR A 537 -4.96 1.69 -19.03
CA THR A 537 -3.53 1.78 -18.70
C THR A 537 -3.09 3.24 -18.65
N LYS A 538 -2.56 3.69 -17.52
CA LYS A 538 -2.04 5.06 -17.34
C LYS A 538 -0.71 5.23 -18.08
N VAL A 539 -0.61 6.25 -18.92
CA VAL A 539 0.59 6.54 -19.70
C VAL A 539 1.18 7.87 -19.24
N SER A 540 2.47 7.87 -18.90
CA SER A 540 3.21 9.11 -18.66
C SER A 540 4.07 9.40 -19.88
N VAL A 541 3.66 10.40 -20.67
CA VAL A 541 4.43 10.91 -21.80
C VAL A 541 5.51 11.82 -21.25
N PHE A 542 6.77 11.39 -21.35
CA PHE A 542 7.90 12.07 -20.75
C PHE A 542 8.72 12.81 -21.81
N THR A 543 8.98 14.09 -21.58
CA THR A 543 9.86 14.91 -22.41
C THR A 543 10.99 15.47 -21.55
N ALA A 544 12.23 15.32 -22.01
CA ALA A 544 13.38 16.03 -21.48
C ALA A 544 13.81 17.09 -22.49
N GLY A 545 13.98 18.33 -22.03
CA GLY A 545 14.24 19.48 -22.89
C GLY A 545 13.03 19.94 -23.70
N ASP A 546 13.26 20.86 -24.64
CA ASP A 546 12.20 21.49 -25.43
C ASP A 546 11.74 20.59 -26.59
N VAL A 547 10.49 20.13 -26.52
CA VAL A 547 9.80 19.41 -27.60
C VAL A 547 8.71 20.32 -28.16
N PRO A 548 8.61 20.52 -29.49
CA PRO A 548 7.58 21.36 -30.09
C PRO A 548 6.17 20.93 -29.66
N SER A 549 5.33 21.89 -29.28
CA SER A 549 3.99 21.60 -28.76
C SER A 549 3.08 20.91 -29.77
N ALA A 550 3.35 21.05 -31.08
CA ALA A 550 2.64 20.33 -32.13
C ALA A 550 2.92 18.82 -32.07
N ASP A 551 4.18 18.44 -31.91
CA ASP A 551 4.59 17.04 -31.90
C ASP A 551 4.18 16.33 -30.61
N LEU A 552 4.25 17.03 -29.48
CA LEU A 552 3.72 16.52 -28.23
C LEU A 552 2.20 16.26 -28.31
N ARG A 553 1.45 17.18 -28.94
CA ARG A 553 0.00 17.00 -29.15
C ARG A 553 -0.31 15.79 -30.03
N ARG A 554 0.49 15.53 -31.07
CA ARG A 554 0.36 14.32 -31.91
C ARG A 554 0.54 13.03 -31.13
N VAL A 555 1.51 12.99 -30.23
CA VAL A 555 1.74 11.81 -29.38
C VAL A 555 0.58 11.62 -28.40
N LEU A 556 0.13 12.70 -27.75
CA LEU A 556 -0.97 12.65 -26.79
C LEU A 556 -2.31 12.30 -27.45
N SER A 557 -2.56 12.74 -28.67
CA SER A 557 -3.83 12.49 -29.38
C SER A 557 -4.06 11.02 -29.73
N ILE A 558 -3.03 10.17 -29.66
CA ILE A 558 -3.16 8.73 -29.89
C ILE A 558 -3.92 8.05 -28.74
N PHE A 559 -3.81 8.61 -27.53
CA PHE A 559 -4.37 8.01 -26.32
C PHE A 559 -5.79 8.53 -26.04
N GLU A 560 -6.77 8.10 -26.85
CA GLU A 560 -8.18 8.48 -26.61
C GLU A 560 -8.80 7.74 -25.42
N LYS A 561 -8.49 6.43 -25.30
CA LYS A 561 -9.06 5.52 -24.30
C LYS A 561 -8.12 5.21 -23.13
N LYS A 562 -6.95 5.86 -23.09
CA LYS A 562 -5.94 5.68 -22.05
C LYS A 562 -5.65 7.03 -21.40
N PRO A 563 -5.71 7.12 -20.06
CA PRO A 563 -5.36 8.35 -19.36
C PRO A 563 -3.87 8.63 -19.56
N ALA A 564 -3.56 9.62 -20.39
CA ALA A 564 -2.20 10.08 -20.66
C ALA A 564 -1.93 11.40 -19.92
N GLU A 565 -0.83 11.46 -19.18
CA GLU A 565 -0.31 12.70 -18.58
C GLU A 565 1.02 13.09 -19.21
N HIS A 566 1.31 14.39 -19.27
CA HIS A 566 2.59 14.91 -19.73
C HIS A 566 3.48 15.24 -18.54
N VAL A 567 4.69 14.67 -18.51
CA VAL A 567 5.73 14.94 -17.52
C VAL A 567 6.91 15.57 -18.24
N HIS A 568 7.32 16.75 -17.78
CA HIS A 568 8.43 17.49 -18.38
C HIS A 568 9.56 17.67 -17.35
N SER A 569 10.78 17.27 -17.74
CA SER A 569 11.99 17.61 -16.99
C SER A 569 12.71 18.79 -17.64
N ARG A 570 13.21 19.69 -16.78
CA ARG A 570 14.07 20.83 -17.16
C ARG A 570 15.55 20.44 -17.26
N ASP A 571 15.90 19.20 -16.94
CA ASP A 571 17.28 18.72 -17.01
C ASP A 571 17.77 18.70 -18.46
N ALA A 572 19.02 19.15 -18.66
CA ALA A 572 19.63 19.19 -20.00
C ALA A 572 20.05 17.81 -20.51
N ASP A 573 20.32 16.85 -19.62
CA ASP A 573 20.62 15.47 -19.98
C ASP A 573 19.35 14.60 -19.85
N PRO A 574 18.80 14.08 -20.96
CA PRO A 574 17.56 13.31 -20.94
C PRO A 574 17.70 11.95 -20.25
N LEU A 575 18.88 11.33 -20.28
CA LEU A 575 19.03 9.94 -19.85
C LEU A 575 18.85 9.75 -18.33
N PRO A 576 19.56 10.50 -17.44
CA PRO A 576 19.37 10.39 -16.01
C PRO A 576 17.93 10.70 -15.59
N ALA A 577 17.31 11.72 -16.20
CA ALA A 577 15.95 12.11 -15.89
C ALA A 577 14.92 11.02 -16.26
N ILE A 578 15.10 10.33 -17.38
CA ILE A 578 14.25 9.21 -17.78
C ILE A 578 14.43 8.01 -16.83
N VAL A 579 15.66 7.70 -16.45
CA VAL A 579 15.97 6.57 -15.55
C VAL A 579 15.44 6.82 -14.14
N GLU A 580 15.63 8.02 -13.60
CA GLU A 580 15.05 8.43 -12.32
C GLU A 580 13.52 8.35 -12.36
N GLN A 581 12.92 8.87 -13.43
CA GLN A 581 11.47 8.79 -13.61
C GLN A 581 10.99 7.34 -13.67
N ALA A 582 11.67 6.46 -14.42
CA ALA A 582 11.32 5.05 -14.53
C ALA A 582 11.36 4.32 -13.18
N ALA A 583 12.19 4.77 -12.23
CA ALA A 583 12.26 4.22 -10.88
C ALA A 583 11.01 4.53 -10.02
N HIS A 584 10.15 5.47 -10.41
CA HIS A 584 8.92 5.84 -9.69
C HIS A 584 7.74 4.88 -9.92
N GLY A 585 8.01 3.58 -9.95
CA GLY A 585 6.97 2.54 -9.95
C GLY A 585 6.34 2.22 -11.31
N TYR A 586 6.99 2.59 -12.42
CA TYR A 586 6.55 2.17 -13.77
C TYR A 586 6.70 0.65 -13.96
N GLY A 587 5.83 0.07 -14.77
CA GLY A 587 5.84 -1.36 -15.11
C GLY A 587 6.70 -1.70 -16.32
N ALA A 588 6.74 -0.78 -17.29
CA ALA A 588 7.60 -0.85 -18.46
C ALA A 588 7.80 0.54 -19.06
N MET A 589 8.73 0.62 -20.01
CA MET A 589 9.00 1.81 -20.80
C MET A 589 8.93 1.47 -22.29
N VAL A 590 8.23 2.28 -23.08
CA VAL A 590 8.15 2.12 -24.53
C VAL A 590 8.91 3.27 -25.18
N VAL A 591 9.84 2.96 -26.09
CA VAL A 591 10.75 3.96 -26.68
C VAL A 591 10.81 3.76 -28.19
N GLY A 592 10.60 4.85 -28.92
CA GLY A 592 10.92 4.88 -30.34
C GLY A 592 12.43 4.97 -30.54
N ALA A 593 13.00 4.03 -31.30
CA ALA A 593 14.40 4.10 -31.71
C ALA A 593 14.63 5.39 -32.52
N THR A 594 15.74 6.09 -32.30
CA THR A 594 16.04 7.34 -33.02
C THR A 594 16.35 7.05 -34.49
N GLU A 595 15.98 7.96 -35.41
CA GLU A 595 16.18 7.77 -36.86
C GLU A 595 17.65 7.57 -37.24
N ARG A 596 17.86 6.67 -38.20
CA ARG A 596 19.18 6.30 -38.73
C ARG A 596 19.84 7.52 -39.39
N ARG A 597 20.93 8.04 -38.83
CA ARG A 597 21.86 8.89 -39.61
C ARG A 597 22.66 7.98 -40.53
N ALA A 598 22.74 8.33 -41.82
CA ALA A 598 23.50 7.55 -42.81
C ALA A 598 24.94 7.34 -42.33
N GLY A 599 25.35 6.07 -42.16
CA GLY A 599 26.69 5.68 -41.67
C GLY A 599 26.88 5.55 -40.16
N GLY A 600 25.83 5.70 -39.33
CA GLY A 600 25.89 5.56 -37.87
C GLY A 600 25.53 4.16 -37.32
N PRO A 601 25.71 3.90 -36.00
CA PRO A 601 25.31 2.66 -35.33
C PRO A 601 23.80 2.38 -35.45
N MET A 602 23.41 1.10 -35.43
CA MET A 602 22.00 0.67 -35.65
C MET A 602 21.02 1.19 -34.61
N VAL A 603 21.50 1.38 -33.39
CA VAL A 603 20.76 1.95 -32.27
C VAL A 603 21.52 3.21 -31.85
N SER A 604 20.81 4.30 -31.56
CA SER A 604 21.49 5.51 -31.09
C SER A 604 22.15 5.23 -29.73
N ASP A 605 23.33 5.80 -29.50
CA ASP A 605 24.08 5.69 -28.23
C ASP A 605 23.22 6.00 -26.99
N PHE A 606 22.23 6.88 -27.14
CA PHE A 606 21.23 7.16 -26.13
C PHE A 606 20.37 5.94 -25.76
N VAL A 607 19.81 5.24 -26.75
CA VAL A 607 18.96 4.06 -26.53
C VAL A 607 19.78 2.88 -25.99
N ASP A 608 21.03 2.73 -26.42
CA ASP A 608 21.94 1.75 -25.84
C ASP A 608 22.15 2.04 -24.35
N ARG A 609 22.56 3.26 -24.00
CA ARG A 609 22.74 3.63 -22.58
C ARG A 609 21.44 3.48 -21.78
N LEU A 610 20.29 3.78 -22.37
CA LEU A 610 18.97 3.59 -21.75
C LEU A 610 18.66 2.12 -21.48
N LEU A 611 18.92 1.22 -22.43
CA LEU A 611 18.74 -0.22 -22.27
C LEU A 611 19.60 -0.78 -21.14
N GLY A 612 20.83 -0.27 -20.99
CA GLY A 612 21.76 -0.69 -19.93
C GLY A 612 21.40 -0.17 -18.54
N ALA A 613 20.81 1.02 -18.44
CA ALA A 613 20.53 1.70 -17.17
C ALA A 613 19.09 1.55 -16.67
N SER A 614 18.17 1.07 -17.50
CA SER A 614 16.74 1.03 -17.16
C SER A 614 16.44 0.06 -16.01
N PRO A 615 15.73 0.49 -14.94
CA PRO A 615 15.28 -0.39 -13.86
C PRO A 615 14.02 -1.19 -14.23
N VAL A 616 13.41 -0.91 -15.40
CA VAL A 616 12.17 -1.52 -15.89
C VAL A 616 12.35 -2.13 -17.28
N PRO A 617 11.50 -3.09 -17.70
CA PRO A 617 11.44 -3.57 -19.08
C PRO A 617 11.37 -2.44 -20.11
N VAL A 618 12.12 -2.59 -21.21
CA VAL A 618 12.18 -1.62 -22.31
C VAL A 618 11.66 -2.25 -23.60
N ILE A 619 10.66 -1.61 -24.20
CA ILE A 619 10.10 -1.97 -25.50
C ILE A 619 10.60 -0.96 -26.51
N MET A 620 11.60 -1.37 -27.30
CA MET A 620 12.20 -0.53 -28.32
C MET A 620 11.50 -0.77 -29.66
N ILE A 621 11.21 0.31 -30.38
CA ILE A 621 10.43 0.24 -31.62
C ILE A 621 11.20 0.89 -32.76
N ARG A 622 11.41 0.13 -33.83
CA ARG A 622 12.02 0.59 -35.07
C ARG A 622 11.00 0.52 -36.21
N ARG A 623 10.78 1.63 -36.91
CA ARG A 623 9.96 1.67 -38.13
C ARG A 623 10.57 0.82 -39.25
N GLY A 624 9.70 0.15 -40.00
CA GLY A 624 10.08 -0.57 -41.22
C GLY A 624 10.33 0.37 -42.40
N ALA A 625 11.05 -0.10 -43.43
CA ALA A 625 11.40 0.71 -44.60
C ALA A 625 10.17 1.19 -45.40
N LEU A 626 9.10 0.39 -45.42
CA LEU A 626 7.81 0.78 -46.02
C LEU A 626 7.07 1.81 -45.15
N ALA A 627 7.26 1.73 -43.82
CA ALA A 627 6.69 2.68 -42.87
C ALA A 627 7.33 4.06 -42.99
N GLU A 628 8.65 4.13 -43.22
CA GLU A 628 9.39 5.39 -43.38
C GLU A 628 8.89 6.24 -44.54
N ARG A 629 8.27 5.62 -45.56
CA ARG A 629 7.74 6.32 -46.75
C ARG A 629 6.34 6.92 -46.54
N SER A 630 5.67 6.61 -45.43
CA SER A 630 4.32 7.05 -45.12
C SER A 630 4.31 7.92 -43.87
N GLU A 631 3.39 8.90 -43.82
CA GLU A 631 3.12 9.63 -42.58
C GLU A 631 2.68 8.65 -41.48
N PRO A 632 3.22 8.74 -40.25
CA PRO A 632 2.85 7.85 -39.15
C PRO A 632 1.34 7.83 -38.88
N GLU A 633 0.66 8.94 -39.20
CA GLU A 633 -0.77 9.13 -39.00
C GLU A 633 -1.62 8.30 -39.96
N GLN A 634 -1.13 8.07 -41.18
CA GLN A 634 -1.83 7.40 -42.28
C GLN A 634 -1.55 5.89 -42.36
N GLN A 635 -0.69 5.38 -41.48
CA GLN A 635 -0.31 3.97 -41.49
C GLN A 635 -1.48 3.09 -41.02
N SER A 636 -1.93 2.16 -41.88
CA SER A 636 -3.00 1.21 -41.57
C SER A 636 -2.61 0.30 -40.41
N ALA A 637 -3.61 -0.18 -39.65
CA ALA A 637 -3.41 -1.17 -38.60
C ALA A 637 -2.58 -2.37 -39.09
N PHE A 638 -1.70 -2.88 -38.23
CA PHE A 638 -0.89 -4.07 -38.51
C PHE A 638 -1.79 -5.24 -38.90
N ARG A 639 -1.49 -5.91 -40.01
CA ARG A 639 -2.31 -7.01 -40.53
C ARG A 639 -1.71 -8.37 -40.19
N ARG A 640 -0.38 -8.48 -40.15
CA ARG A 640 0.32 -9.76 -39.98
C ARG A 640 1.53 -9.60 -39.06
N VAL A 641 1.43 -10.22 -37.89
CA VAL A 641 2.45 -10.15 -36.84
C VAL A 641 3.24 -11.45 -36.79
N LEU A 642 4.55 -11.36 -36.98
CA LEU A 642 5.48 -12.47 -36.77
C LEU A 642 6.08 -12.38 -35.37
N VAL A 643 5.99 -13.45 -34.59
CA VAL A 643 6.62 -13.55 -33.27
C VAL A 643 7.25 -14.93 -33.07
N PRO A 644 8.51 -15.00 -32.62
CA PRO A 644 9.16 -16.28 -32.43
C PRO A 644 8.64 -16.98 -31.16
N ALA A 645 8.36 -18.27 -31.26
CA ALA A 645 8.01 -19.12 -30.15
C ALA A 645 9.30 -19.56 -29.43
N ILE A 646 9.64 -18.89 -28.32
CA ILE A 646 10.85 -19.17 -27.54
C ILE A 646 10.45 -19.34 -26.07
N ALA A 647 10.87 -20.45 -25.45
CA ALA A 647 10.57 -20.77 -24.06
C ALA A 647 11.48 -20.01 -23.07
N THR A 648 11.50 -18.68 -23.16
CA THR A 648 12.22 -17.79 -22.24
C THR A 648 11.31 -16.68 -21.72
N LEU A 649 11.66 -16.04 -20.60
CA LEU A 649 10.89 -14.90 -20.07
C LEU A 649 10.76 -13.74 -21.08
N PRO A 650 11.83 -13.29 -21.76
CA PRO A 650 11.70 -12.31 -22.84
C PRO A 650 10.84 -12.83 -23.99
N GLY A 651 10.95 -14.12 -24.34
CA GLY A 651 10.14 -14.77 -25.37
C GLY A 651 8.64 -14.68 -25.07
N ARG A 652 8.25 -15.03 -23.84
CA ARG A 652 6.86 -14.89 -23.38
C ARG A 652 6.40 -13.43 -23.34
N ALA A 653 7.24 -12.50 -22.88
CA ALA A 653 6.92 -11.08 -22.88
C ALA A 653 6.72 -10.53 -24.32
N ALA A 654 7.54 -10.96 -25.28
CA ALA A 654 7.38 -10.64 -26.69
C ALA A 654 6.08 -11.20 -27.27
N GLN A 655 5.71 -12.43 -26.92
CA GLN A 655 4.44 -13.05 -27.30
C GLN A 655 3.24 -12.27 -26.75
N GLU A 656 3.26 -11.88 -25.48
CA GLU A 656 2.20 -11.07 -24.86
C GLU A 656 2.01 -9.73 -25.57
N VAL A 657 3.11 -9.04 -25.91
CA VAL A 657 3.06 -7.79 -26.69
C VAL A 657 2.48 -8.04 -28.08
N ALA A 658 2.94 -9.09 -28.78
CA ALA A 658 2.45 -9.44 -30.13
C ALA A 658 0.94 -9.78 -30.12
N PHE A 659 0.50 -10.59 -29.17
CA PHE A 659 -0.90 -10.99 -29.03
C PHE A 659 -1.78 -9.80 -28.61
N GLY A 660 -1.29 -8.93 -27.72
CA GLY A 660 -1.97 -7.69 -27.36
C GLY A 660 -2.23 -6.81 -28.57
N ILE A 661 -1.21 -6.59 -29.41
CA ILE A 661 -1.32 -5.84 -30.67
C ILE A 661 -2.30 -6.51 -31.61
N ALA A 662 -2.14 -7.81 -31.85
CA ALA A 662 -2.95 -8.56 -32.81
C ALA A 662 -4.43 -8.57 -32.43
N ARG A 663 -4.75 -8.76 -31.15
CA ARG A 663 -6.12 -8.74 -30.63
C ARG A 663 -6.83 -7.42 -30.91
N ARG A 664 -6.13 -6.29 -30.76
CA ARG A 664 -6.70 -4.95 -31.02
C ARG A 664 -6.73 -4.57 -32.49
N ALA A 665 -5.68 -4.92 -33.22
CA ALA A 665 -5.57 -4.61 -34.64
C ALA A 665 -6.40 -5.56 -35.52
N GLY A 666 -6.88 -6.69 -34.98
CA GLY A 666 -7.48 -7.77 -35.78
C GLY A 666 -6.45 -8.46 -36.66
N ALA A 667 -5.17 -8.47 -36.25
CA ALA A 667 -4.08 -9.01 -37.04
C ALA A 667 -3.99 -10.54 -36.92
N GLN A 668 -3.56 -11.19 -37.99
CA GLN A 668 -3.15 -12.60 -37.94
C GLN A 668 -1.76 -12.71 -37.32
N VAL A 669 -1.56 -13.70 -36.44
CA VAL A 669 -0.26 -13.95 -35.81
C VAL A 669 0.38 -15.21 -36.38
N LEU A 670 1.60 -15.09 -36.87
CA LEU A 670 2.45 -16.21 -37.25
C LEU A 670 3.43 -16.50 -36.10
N LEU A 671 3.24 -17.64 -35.43
CA LEU A 671 4.14 -18.17 -34.42
C LEU A 671 5.22 -19.01 -35.10
N ALA A 672 6.47 -18.54 -35.04
CA ALA A 672 7.58 -19.22 -35.68
C ALA A 672 8.56 -19.83 -34.67
N HIS A 673 8.87 -21.12 -34.79
CA HIS A 673 10.00 -21.72 -34.07
C HIS A 673 11.06 -22.16 -35.08
N VAL A 674 12.31 -21.76 -34.87
CA VAL A 674 13.42 -22.16 -35.73
C VAL A 674 14.32 -23.12 -34.96
N VAL A 675 14.40 -24.35 -35.43
CA VAL A 675 15.34 -25.36 -34.92
C VAL A 675 16.66 -25.17 -35.66
N THR A 676 17.73 -24.83 -34.93
CA THR A 676 19.07 -24.72 -35.49
C THR A 676 19.76 -26.06 -35.47
N THR A 677 20.18 -26.56 -36.62
CA THR A 677 21.08 -27.70 -36.72
C THR A 677 22.53 -27.22 -36.71
N PRO A 678 23.45 -27.86 -35.95
CA PRO A 678 24.86 -27.57 -36.05
C PRO A 678 25.34 -27.86 -37.47
N ALA A 679 26.08 -26.92 -38.07
CA ALA A 679 26.73 -27.17 -39.34
C ALA A 679 27.70 -28.35 -39.17
N PRO A 680 27.72 -29.35 -40.08
CA PRO A 680 28.73 -30.39 -40.03
C PRO A 680 30.12 -29.74 -40.10
N GLN A 681 30.95 -29.98 -39.08
CA GLN A 681 32.37 -29.66 -39.16
C GLN A 681 32.97 -30.63 -40.19
N GLU A 682 33.45 -30.08 -41.31
CA GLU A 682 34.17 -30.77 -42.39
C GLU A 682 33.36 -31.77 -43.24
N GLU A 683 32.63 -31.25 -44.23
CA GLU A 683 32.77 -31.67 -45.65
C GLU A 683 31.89 -30.80 -46.56
N LEU A 684 32.53 -29.88 -47.28
CA LEU A 684 31.91 -29.09 -48.35
C LEU A 684 31.85 -29.94 -49.63
N ALA A 685 30.64 -30.26 -50.10
CA ALA A 685 30.17 -30.04 -51.48
C ALA A 685 29.11 -31.04 -52.01
N TYR A 686 28.85 -32.17 -51.35
CA TYR A 686 28.06 -33.25 -52.00
C TYR A 686 26.61 -33.50 -51.54
N SER A 687 26.11 -32.93 -50.44
CA SER A 687 24.83 -33.39 -49.85
C SER A 687 23.68 -32.38 -49.76
N ARG A 688 23.59 -31.36 -50.65
CA ARG A 688 22.34 -30.54 -50.72
C ARG A 688 21.09 -31.38 -51.02
N PHE A 689 21.25 -32.53 -51.65
CA PHE A 689 20.15 -33.44 -52.00
C PHE A 689 19.79 -34.42 -50.86
N GLU A 690 20.76 -34.91 -50.10
CA GLU A 690 20.54 -35.76 -48.92
C GLU A 690 20.03 -34.95 -47.72
N TRP A 691 20.46 -33.69 -47.57
CA TRP A 691 19.95 -32.76 -46.56
C TRP A 691 18.43 -32.56 -46.66
N ARG A 692 17.86 -32.53 -47.87
CA ARG A 692 16.39 -32.46 -48.05
C ARG A 692 15.68 -33.74 -47.61
N ARG A 693 16.27 -34.92 -47.85
CA ARG A 693 15.70 -36.21 -47.41
C ARG A 693 15.80 -36.43 -45.90
N GLU A 694 16.87 -35.94 -45.28
CA GLU A 694 17.07 -36.04 -43.83
C GLU A 694 16.20 -35.03 -43.06
N VAL A 695 15.92 -33.88 -43.67
CA VAL A 695 14.92 -32.91 -43.18
C VAL A 695 13.48 -33.40 -43.42
N GLU A 696 13.21 -34.15 -44.48
CA GLU A 696 11.91 -34.84 -44.71
C GLU A 696 11.73 -36.06 -43.78
N ALA A 697 12.79 -36.60 -43.18
CA ALA A 697 12.74 -37.74 -42.25
C ALA A 697 12.37 -37.36 -40.80
N LEU A 698 12.10 -36.08 -40.52
CA LEU A 698 11.69 -35.57 -39.20
C LEU A 698 10.20 -35.83 -38.89
N ASP A 699 9.49 -36.58 -39.73
CA ASP A 699 8.17 -37.16 -39.44
C ASP A 699 8.25 -38.59 -38.84
N GLY A 700 9.45 -39.07 -38.49
CA GLY A 700 9.66 -40.37 -37.84
C GLY A 700 9.39 -40.37 -36.32
N GLU A 701 8.91 -41.51 -35.81
CA GLU A 701 8.46 -41.79 -34.42
C GLU A 701 9.50 -41.55 -33.28
N ASN A 702 10.72 -41.09 -33.58
CA ASN A 702 11.83 -40.92 -32.63
C ASN A 702 12.48 -39.50 -32.64
N ASP A 703 11.80 -38.47 -33.18
CA ASP A 703 12.34 -37.11 -33.30
C ASP A 703 12.17 -36.26 -32.02
N GLU A 704 13.10 -36.38 -31.07
CA GLU A 704 13.13 -35.56 -29.84
C GLU A 704 13.15 -34.04 -30.12
N ALA A 705 13.82 -33.59 -31.19
CA ALA A 705 13.95 -32.18 -31.51
C ALA A 705 12.64 -31.59 -32.05
N GLY A 706 11.96 -32.31 -32.95
CA GLY A 706 10.62 -31.98 -33.42
C GLY A 706 9.58 -32.01 -32.28
N HIS A 707 9.68 -32.96 -31.35
CA HIS A 707 8.81 -33.00 -30.17
C HIS A 707 9.02 -31.81 -29.22
N VAL A 708 10.27 -31.36 -29.00
CA VAL A 708 10.55 -30.15 -28.21
C VAL A 708 10.03 -28.90 -28.94
N ALA A 709 10.29 -28.78 -30.25
CA ALA A 709 9.82 -27.67 -31.06
C ALA A 709 8.29 -27.53 -31.03
N ARG A 710 7.56 -28.64 -31.20
CA ARG A 710 6.10 -28.69 -31.10
C ARG A 710 5.62 -28.23 -29.72
N ARG A 711 6.23 -28.74 -28.63
CA ARG A 711 5.87 -28.29 -27.26
C ARG A 711 6.06 -26.80 -27.03
N VAL A 712 7.15 -26.20 -27.54
CA VAL A 712 7.40 -24.75 -27.42
C VAL A 712 6.33 -23.95 -28.17
N VAL A 713 5.96 -24.39 -29.37
CA VAL A 713 4.91 -23.77 -30.18
C VAL A 713 3.53 -23.96 -29.55
N ASP A 714 3.20 -25.15 -29.06
CA ASP A 714 1.92 -25.47 -28.41
C ASP A 714 1.70 -24.63 -27.15
N ALA A 715 2.76 -24.39 -26.37
CA ALA A 715 2.72 -23.49 -25.22
C ALA A 715 2.40 -22.06 -25.64
N ALA A 716 3.05 -21.55 -26.71
CA ALA A 716 2.79 -20.22 -27.24
C ALA A 716 1.38 -20.09 -27.86
N GLN A 717 0.89 -21.12 -28.55
CA GLN A 717 -0.49 -21.17 -29.05
C GLN A 717 -1.52 -21.22 -27.92
N SER A 718 -1.22 -21.91 -26.83
CA SER A 718 -2.11 -21.96 -25.66
C SER A 718 -2.23 -20.58 -25.02
N LEU A 719 -1.11 -19.86 -24.88
CA LEU A 719 -1.13 -18.45 -24.45
C LEU A 719 -1.92 -17.55 -25.42
N ALA A 720 -1.78 -17.75 -26.73
CA ALA A 720 -2.55 -17.00 -27.72
C ALA A 720 -4.06 -17.26 -27.61
N ARG A 721 -4.46 -18.53 -27.42
CA ARG A 721 -5.87 -18.92 -27.20
C ARG A 721 -6.44 -18.30 -25.93
N GLU A 722 -5.68 -18.32 -24.84
CA GLU A 722 -6.06 -17.62 -23.60
C GLU A 722 -6.29 -16.13 -23.86
N MET A 723 -5.44 -15.49 -24.66
CA MET A 723 -5.60 -14.08 -25.03
C MET A 723 -6.65 -13.82 -26.13
N GLY A 724 -7.31 -14.86 -26.66
CA GLY A 724 -8.34 -14.75 -27.70
C GLY A 724 -7.79 -14.43 -29.09
N VAL A 725 -6.55 -14.83 -29.39
CA VAL A 725 -5.86 -14.56 -30.66
C VAL A 725 -5.70 -15.84 -31.46
N ALA A 726 -6.11 -15.80 -32.73
CA ALA A 726 -5.87 -16.89 -33.67
C ALA A 726 -4.43 -16.83 -34.21
N THR A 727 -3.77 -17.98 -34.24
CA THR A 727 -2.36 -18.10 -34.65
C THR A 727 -2.18 -19.16 -35.72
N GLU A 728 -1.40 -18.83 -36.74
CA GLU A 728 -0.74 -19.80 -37.63
C GLU A 728 0.61 -20.19 -37.04
N THR A 729 1.08 -21.41 -37.29
CA THR A 729 2.37 -21.89 -36.78
C THR A 729 3.30 -22.30 -37.90
N ALA A 730 4.58 -21.99 -37.73
CA ALA A 730 5.65 -22.42 -38.63
C ALA A 730 6.83 -22.94 -37.81
N ILE A 731 7.18 -24.21 -38.01
CA ILE A 731 8.46 -24.76 -37.54
C ILE A 731 9.39 -24.77 -38.75
N ARG A 732 10.55 -24.11 -38.62
CA ARG A 732 11.59 -24.05 -39.65
C ARG A 732 12.86 -24.68 -39.13
N ILE A 733 13.64 -25.25 -40.04
CA ILE A 733 14.94 -25.84 -39.75
C ILE A 733 15.95 -25.13 -40.62
N GLY A 734 16.98 -24.57 -40.00
CA GLY A 734 17.95 -23.79 -40.72
C GLY A 734 19.20 -23.51 -39.90
N LEU A 735 20.25 -23.05 -40.58
CA LEU A 735 21.55 -22.77 -39.96
C LEU A 735 21.55 -21.46 -39.15
N SER A 736 20.52 -20.62 -39.31
CA SER A 736 20.48 -19.29 -38.68
C SER A 736 19.04 -18.83 -38.40
N VAL A 737 18.67 -18.80 -37.12
CA VAL A 737 17.39 -18.25 -36.63
C VAL A 737 17.02 -16.90 -37.27
N PRO A 738 17.88 -15.87 -37.25
CA PRO A 738 17.51 -14.57 -37.81
C PRO A 738 17.31 -14.59 -39.32
N ARG A 739 17.99 -15.46 -40.09
CA ARG A 739 17.76 -15.58 -41.53
C ARG A 739 16.42 -16.25 -41.84
N GLU A 740 16.09 -17.31 -41.10
CA GLU A 740 14.80 -18.01 -41.24
C GLU A 740 13.61 -17.15 -40.79
N LEU A 741 13.75 -16.34 -39.74
CA LEU A 741 12.71 -15.38 -39.36
C LEU A 741 12.53 -14.29 -40.43
N LEU A 742 13.62 -13.84 -41.06
CA LEU A 742 13.54 -12.86 -42.14
C LEU A 742 12.89 -13.43 -43.41
N SER A 743 13.17 -14.70 -43.76
CA SER A 743 12.51 -15.38 -44.88
C SER A 743 11.02 -15.56 -44.60
N LEU A 744 10.65 -16.05 -43.42
CA LEU A 744 9.26 -16.18 -42.99
C LEU A 744 8.52 -14.85 -43.01
N SER A 745 9.15 -13.76 -42.58
CA SER A 745 8.55 -12.41 -42.63
C SER A 745 8.20 -12.00 -44.06
N ARG A 746 9.05 -12.33 -45.04
CA ARG A 746 8.81 -12.01 -46.45
C ARG A 746 7.77 -12.94 -47.08
N GLU A 747 7.84 -14.24 -46.80
CA GLU A 747 6.89 -15.25 -47.29
C GLU A 747 5.46 -14.98 -46.81
N SER A 748 5.33 -14.66 -45.52
CA SER A 748 4.03 -14.38 -44.91
C SER A 748 3.54 -12.95 -45.15
N GLY A 749 4.40 -12.05 -45.63
CA GLY A 749 4.07 -10.63 -45.74
C GLY A 749 3.82 -9.97 -44.38
N ALA A 750 4.56 -10.37 -43.34
CA ALA A 750 4.45 -9.79 -42.01
C ALA A 750 4.88 -8.31 -42.04
N ASP A 751 4.04 -7.42 -41.51
CA ASP A 751 4.29 -5.97 -41.41
C ASP A 751 4.82 -5.55 -40.03
N LEU A 752 4.77 -6.48 -39.07
CA LEU A 752 5.30 -6.35 -37.72
C LEU A 752 6.06 -7.61 -37.29
N ILE A 753 7.25 -7.43 -36.74
CA ILE A 753 8.03 -8.50 -36.08
C ILE A 753 8.25 -8.11 -34.63
N VAL A 754 7.85 -8.97 -33.70
CA VAL A 754 8.10 -8.76 -32.26
C VAL A 754 9.18 -9.74 -31.80
N LEU A 755 10.30 -9.22 -31.32
CA LEU A 755 11.49 -9.98 -30.99
C LEU A 755 11.82 -9.88 -29.51
N PRO A 756 12.09 -11.02 -28.85
CA PRO A 756 12.64 -11.00 -27.52
C PRO A 756 14.15 -10.74 -27.55
N THR A 757 14.67 -10.05 -26.53
CA THR A 757 16.11 -9.97 -26.28
C THR A 757 16.42 -10.19 -24.80
N SER A 758 17.57 -10.82 -24.55
CA SER A 758 18.19 -10.90 -23.23
C SER A 758 19.44 -10.05 -23.26
N LEU A 759 19.39 -8.87 -22.64
CA LEU A 759 20.55 -7.98 -22.59
C LEU A 759 21.72 -8.68 -21.92
N ARG A 760 22.86 -8.69 -22.62
CA ARG A 760 24.16 -9.07 -22.04
C ARG A 760 25.01 -7.81 -21.97
N GLN A 761 25.59 -7.55 -20.80
CA GLN A 761 26.64 -6.54 -20.67
C GLN A 761 27.96 -7.15 -21.13
N LEU A 762 28.29 -6.95 -22.40
CA LEU A 762 29.59 -7.31 -22.98
C LEU A 762 30.28 -6.00 -23.31
N SER A 763 31.37 -5.67 -22.59
CA SER A 763 32.24 -4.50 -22.82
C SER A 763 31.52 -3.15 -22.97
N GLU A 764 31.34 -2.39 -21.88
CA GLU A 764 30.80 -1.00 -21.81
C GLU A 764 29.48 -0.68 -22.56
N ARG A 765 28.90 -1.62 -23.31
CA ARG A 765 27.68 -1.44 -24.10
C ARG A 765 26.72 -2.62 -23.90
N PRO A 766 25.40 -2.36 -23.88
CA PRO A 766 24.42 -3.43 -23.90
C PRO A 766 24.41 -4.10 -25.28
N PHE A 767 24.58 -5.41 -25.30
CA PHE A 767 24.50 -6.20 -26.52
C PHE A 767 23.11 -6.85 -26.62
N LEU A 768 22.38 -6.55 -27.71
CA LEU A 768 21.03 -7.08 -27.98
C LEU A 768 21.05 -8.53 -28.50
N GLY A 769 22.23 -9.01 -28.90
CA GLY A 769 22.40 -10.30 -29.54
C GLY A 769 22.44 -10.17 -31.07
N TYR A 770 23.35 -10.93 -31.69
CA TYR A 770 23.60 -10.90 -33.14
C TYR A 770 22.33 -11.10 -33.98
N GLY A 771 21.43 -11.99 -33.54
CA GLY A 771 20.19 -12.25 -34.27
C GLY A 771 19.21 -11.08 -34.27
N VAL A 772 19.07 -10.37 -33.14
CA VAL A 772 18.18 -9.21 -33.03
C VAL A 772 18.74 -8.05 -33.84
N GLU A 773 20.05 -7.78 -33.73
CA GLU A 773 20.71 -6.73 -34.52
C GLU A 773 20.64 -7.02 -36.03
N TYR A 774 20.83 -8.28 -36.44
CA TYR A 774 20.68 -8.67 -37.84
C TYR A 774 19.27 -8.41 -38.37
N LEU A 775 18.23 -8.77 -37.60
CA LEU A 775 16.83 -8.53 -37.96
C LEU A 775 16.49 -7.03 -37.98
N LEU A 776 17.01 -6.25 -37.04
CA LEU A 776 16.86 -4.79 -37.02
C LEU A 776 17.46 -4.14 -38.27
N ALA A 777 18.60 -4.63 -38.77
CA ALA A 777 19.28 -4.08 -39.94
C ALA A 777 18.61 -4.43 -41.27
N ASN A 778 18.10 -5.67 -41.38
CA ASN A 778 17.73 -6.27 -42.67
C ASN A 778 16.21 -6.42 -42.86
N SER A 779 15.39 -6.16 -41.83
CA SER A 779 13.94 -6.29 -41.93
C SER A 779 13.30 -5.06 -42.56
N GLU A 780 12.40 -5.29 -43.52
CA GLU A 780 11.56 -4.26 -44.12
C GLU A 780 10.32 -3.94 -43.27
N ALA A 781 9.93 -4.87 -42.39
CA ALA A 781 8.82 -4.74 -41.46
C ALA A 781 9.18 -3.85 -40.27
N THR A 782 8.15 -3.37 -39.57
CA THR A 782 8.35 -2.71 -38.27
C THR A 782 8.86 -3.75 -37.27
N VAL A 783 9.88 -3.41 -36.48
CA VAL A 783 10.47 -4.32 -35.50
C VAL A 783 10.27 -3.78 -34.10
N VAL A 784 9.70 -4.59 -33.23
CA VAL A 784 9.54 -4.34 -31.80
C VAL A 784 10.49 -5.26 -31.05
N VAL A 785 11.36 -4.70 -30.22
CA VAL A 785 12.30 -5.47 -29.40
C VAL A 785 11.88 -5.35 -27.95
N VAL A 786 11.60 -6.48 -27.32
CA VAL A 786 11.21 -6.56 -25.91
C VAL A 786 12.41 -6.99 -25.09
N SER A 787 12.90 -6.05 -24.27
CA SER A 787 14.07 -6.23 -23.41
C SER A 787 13.66 -6.25 -21.93
N LEU A 788 14.13 -7.26 -21.21
CA LEU A 788 13.97 -7.35 -19.75
C LEU A 788 15.32 -7.03 -19.07
N PRO A 789 15.33 -6.20 -17.99
CA PRO A 789 16.57 -5.90 -17.27
C PRO A 789 17.13 -7.14 -16.57
N GLY A 790 18.45 -7.15 -16.34
CA GLY A 790 19.14 -8.26 -15.69
C GLY A 790 18.56 -8.56 -14.30
N GLY A 791 18.26 -9.82 -14.02
CA GLY A 791 17.69 -10.25 -12.73
C GLY A 791 16.20 -9.95 -12.54
N TRP A 792 15.51 -9.41 -13.56
CA TRP A 792 14.06 -9.20 -13.51
C TRP A 792 13.32 -10.54 -13.41
N ARG A 793 12.55 -10.73 -12.34
CA ARG A 793 11.76 -11.95 -12.08
C ARG A 793 10.25 -11.73 -12.17
N GLY A 794 9.82 -10.59 -12.74
CA GLY A 794 8.45 -10.09 -12.59
C GLY A 794 8.20 -9.54 -11.19
N ARG A 795 7.27 -8.59 -11.05
CA ARG A 795 6.72 -8.24 -9.73
C ARG A 795 5.64 -9.29 -9.41
N ALA A 796 5.86 -10.08 -8.37
CA ALA A 796 4.90 -11.09 -7.90
C ALA A 796 3.63 -10.44 -7.35
#